data_AF-A0A7J7MUI3-F1
#
_entry.id   AF-A0A7J7MUI3-F1
#
_cell.length_a   1.000
_cell.length_b   1.000
_cell.length_c   1.000
_cell.angle_alpha   90.00
_cell.angle_beta   90.00
_cell.angle_gamma   90.00
#
_symmetry.space_group_name_H-M   'P 1'
#
loop_
_entity.id
_entity.type
_entity.pdbx_description
1 polymer ?
#
loop_
_entity_poly.entity_id
_entity_poly.type
_entity_poly.pdbx_seq_one_letter_code
_entity_poly.pdbx_strand_id
1 'polypeptide(L)'
;MPVSSSSSSQSQDLISKLTSTDPQLKLKALRAIKNQIIGNKTKKLSYINLGIVPPIVQILGSSSSDSSLIVNSAAAIGSFACGVDVGVKAVLDCGAYQYLIQTLSSEDEKIYDYNWARGSFIKLEILGFDYDMERGVVLVKLELGFDYNLVVDAGARALRMIFQSKFAPKYDFVNEKSINFLFSLLNNENENIAELGACIITHSCETSTEQKALCEAGVLQRLTTLLGGSLNQRDASLESLAVILKNNMDTVAKFVTVDSGKVLSAITELTKDRFPRTRLLACICLIGIGQISPCFMEDMRIKTKLVLILVELLEEPDRVGDETPFVLADLVTTKEDLQKIAFDSNALDKLCICLCKSPINPKRTEGILLALAELCSKLEICRSRFLSLQVLNMVTDALKHDLSEVRIAACICIRSVTRSVKSLSAGRFMNEMPVTTLVQLLHDSFITVQVAALGAISNIVVDFTTHKSIFIECGGVTQLVELSKSMDSTLRLNSVWALRNLMFLAGNNFKEGILEELTASTLASLICDPEPPIQEQALALLRNLVDGCGDSINHVFVEDGLVIGAVGRQVWSASESEVCVQGMFALANLAAGSEVHKEVVMHCLLPPQAGGCTQSVIIKFLQANDSRLRTASIWCVVNLSYRGCFDSYSRIERLRTAGIVSQIKTMVNDPCLDVKYRVRTALEQCMACDNST
;
A
#
# COMPACT_ATOMS: atom_id res chain seq x y z
N MET A 1 0.38 -31.51 -38.86
CA MET A 1 -0.93 -31.49 -39.56
C MET A 1 -1.45 -30.05 -39.56
N PRO A 2 -1.91 -29.49 -40.68
CA PRO A 2 -2.35 -28.10 -40.74
C PRO A 2 -3.83 -28.02 -40.33
N VAL A 3 -4.12 -27.42 -39.17
CA VAL A 3 -5.49 -27.15 -38.67
C VAL A 3 -5.80 -25.64 -38.66
N SER A 4 -4.87 -24.79 -39.12
CA SER A 4 -4.99 -23.34 -39.01
C SER A 4 -5.78 -22.66 -40.13
N SER A 5 -5.84 -23.22 -41.35
CA SER A 5 -6.47 -22.55 -42.50
C SER A 5 -8.00 -22.66 -42.56
N SER A 6 -8.60 -23.72 -42.01
CA SER A 6 -10.07 -23.92 -42.04
C SER A 6 -10.81 -23.08 -41.00
N SER A 7 -10.17 -22.76 -39.87
CA SER A 7 -10.80 -21.97 -38.81
C SER A 7 -10.85 -20.48 -39.13
N SER A 8 -9.87 -19.95 -39.88
CA SER A 8 -9.89 -18.55 -40.31
C SER A 8 -10.92 -18.30 -41.41
N SER A 9 -11.06 -19.24 -42.36
CA SER A 9 -12.09 -19.15 -43.42
C SER A 9 -13.50 -19.22 -42.86
N GLN A 10 -13.73 -20.07 -41.84
CA GLN A 10 -15.01 -20.17 -41.15
C GLN A 10 -15.32 -18.91 -40.32
N SER A 11 -14.30 -18.28 -39.73
CA SER A 11 -14.45 -17.03 -38.99
C SER A 11 -14.79 -15.85 -39.91
N GLN A 12 -14.17 -15.77 -41.09
CA GLN A 12 -14.47 -14.76 -42.11
C GLN A 12 -15.87 -14.92 -42.73
N ASP A 13 -16.31 -16.16 -42.94
CA ASP A 13 -17.68 -16.47 -43.39
C ASP A 13 -18.76 -16.04 -42.37
N LEU A 14 -18.46 -16.09 -41.06
CA LEU A 14 -19.37 -15.57 -40.04
C LEU A 14 -19.46 -14.03 -40.06
N ILE A 15 -18.38 -13.35 -40.42
CA ILE A 15 -18.34 -11.87 -40.54
C ILE A 15 -19.16 -11.39 -41.74
N SER A 16 -19.03 -12.06 -42.89
CA SER A 16 -19.84 -11.73 -44.07
C SER A 16 -21.33 -11.98 -43.81
N LYS A 17 -21.68 -13.02 -43.04
CA LYS A 17 -23.07 -13.30 -42.64
C LYS A 17 -23.63 -12.31 -41.62
N LEU A 18 -22.80 -11.70 -40.76
CA LEU A 18 -23.21 -10.62 -39.85
C LEU A 18 -23.57 -9.32 -40.58
N THR A 19 -22.93 -9.07 -41.72
CA THR A 19 -23.13 -7.87 -42.55
C THR A 19 -24.17 -8.05 -43.66
N SER A 20 -24.72 -9.27 -43.80
CA SER A 20 -25.86 -9.61 -44.67
C SER A 20 -27.07 -8.72 -44.41
N THR A 21 -27.93 -8.49 -45.41
CA THR A 21 -29.23 -7.81 -45.22
C THR A 21 -30.31 -8.72 -44.62
N ASP A 22 -30.10 -10.04 -44.59
CA ASP A 22 -31.05 -11.03 -44.07
C ASP A 22 -30.98 -11.17 -42.54
N PRO A 23 -32.04 -10.80 -41.77
CA PRO A 23 -32.08 -10.91 -40.32
C PRO A 23 -31.83 -12.33 -39.79
N GLN A 24 -32.28 -13.38 -40.50
CA GLN A 24 -32.08 -14.76 -40.05
C GLN A 24 -30.62 -15.21 -40.18
N LEU A 25 -29.95 -14.77 -41.25
CA LEU A 25 -28.51 -15.03 -41.43
C LEU A 25 -27.69 -14.27 -40.39
N LYS A 26 -28.03 -13.00 -40.10
CA LYS A 26 -27.42 -12.23 -39.01
C LYS A 26 -27.55 -12.96 -37.68
N LEU A 27 -28.77 -13.38 -37.33
CA LEU A 27 -29.07 -14.03 -36.05
C LEU A 27 -28.32 -15.36 -35.89
N LYS A 28 -28.25 -16.18 -36.95
CA LYS A 28 -27.48 -17.43 -36.95
C LYS A 28 -25.98 -17.18 -36.76
N ALA A 29 -25.42 -16.22 -37.48
CA ALA A 29 -24.00 -15.86 -37.35
C ALA A 29 -23.67 -15.32 -35.96
N LEU A 30 -24.51 -14.43 -35.44
CA LEU A 30 -24.36 -13.83 -34.11
C LEU A 30 -24.43 -14.88 -32.99
N ARG A 31 -25.40 -15.80 -33.05
CA ARG A 31 -25.49 -16.93 -32.11
C ARG A 31 -24.25 -17.82 -32.16
N ALA A 32 -23.74 -18.11 -33.37
CA ALA A 32 -22.54 -18.91 -33.54
C ALA A 32 -21.30 -18.22 -32.94
N ILE A 33 -21.13 -16.92 -33.18
CA ILE A 33 -20.01 -16.13 -32.62
C ILE A 33 -20.11 -16.11 -31.09
N LYS A 34 -21.27 -15.73 -30.55
CA LYS A 34 -21.54 -15.68 -29.10
C LYS A 34 -21.15 -17.01 -28.43
N ASN A 35 -21.62 -18.13 -28.96
CA ASN A 35 -21.34 -19.45 -28.39
C ASN A 35 -19.85 -19.84 -28.48
N GLN A 36 -19.12 -19.32 -29.46
CA GLN A 36 -17.69 -19.57 -29.60
C GLN A 36 -16.82 -18.75 -28.67
N ILE A 37 -17.27 -17.57 -28.22
CA ILE A 37 -16.48 -16.66 -27.38
C ILE A 37 -16.72 -16.83 -25.87
N ILE A 38 -17.86 -17.41 -25.47
CA ILE A 38 -18.17 -17.68 -24.06
C ILE A 38 -17.05 -18.56 -23.46
N GLY A 39 -16.43 -18.06 -22.40
CA GLY A 39 -15.34 -18.75 -21.69
C GLY A 39 -14.02 -18.90 -22.46
N ASN A 40 -13.92 -18.41 -23.71
CA ASN A 40 -12.74 -18.64 -24.55
C ASN A 40 -11.97 -17.34 -24.85
N LYS A 41 -10.95 -17.04 -24.03
CA LYS A 41 -10.13 -15.82 -24.15
C LYS A 41 -9.43 -15.70 -25.52
N THR A 42 -8.89 -16.80 -26.05
CA THR A 42 -8.17 -16.80 -27.34
C THR A 42 -9.09 -16.45 -28.50
N LYS A 43 -10.31 -17.02 -28.52
CA LYS A 43 -11.30 -16.70 -29.55
C LYS A 43 -11.83 -15.28 -29.42
N LYS A 44 -12.05 -14.78 -28.20
CA LYS A 44 -12.40 -13.36 -27.97
C LYS A 44 -11.37 -12.45 -28.64
N LEU A 45 -10.08 -12.63 -28.34
CA LEU A 45 -8.99 -11.82 -28.90
C LEU A 45 -8.89 -11.94 -30.43
N SER A 46 -9.01 -13.16 -30.97
CA SER A 46 -9.00 -13.40 -32.42
C SER A 46 -10.13 -12.64 -33.13
N TYR A 47 -11.36 -12.74 -32.63
CA TYR A 47 -12.50 -12.05 -33.24
C TYR A 47 -12.46 -10.52 -33.06
N ILE A 48 -11.89 -10.03 -31.95
CA ILE A 48 -11.61 -8.60 -31.77
C ILE A 48 -10.64 -8.11 -32.85
N ASN A 49 -9.54 -8.84 -33.08
CA ASN A 49 -8.56 -8.50 -34.12
C ASN A 49 -9.12 -8.58 -35.54
N LEU A 50 -10.14 -9.42 -35.77
CA LEU A 50 -10.86 -9.51 -37.04
C LEU A 50 -11.93 -8.41 -37.22
N GLY A 51 -12.11 -7.51 -36.25
CA GLY A 51 -13.06 -6.40 -36.37
C GLY A 51 -14.53 -6.81 -36.26
N ILE A 52 -14.86 -7.84 -35.47
CA ILE A 52 -16.25 -8.29 -35.30
C ILE A 52 -17.09 -7.38 -34.39
N VAL A 53 -16.46 -6.64 -33.49
CA VAL A 53 -17.17 -5.82 -32.50
C VAL A 53 -18.02 -4.72 -33.15
N PRO A 54 -17.51 -3.89 -34.08
CA PRO A 54 -18.30 -2.82 -34.70
C PRO A 54 -19.59 -3.32 -35.40
N PRO A 55 -19.58 -4.38 -36.23
CA PRO A 55 -20.82 -4.93 -36.81
C PRO A 55 -21.86 -5.36 -35.77
N ILE A 56 -21.44 -5.96 -34.65
CA ILE A 56 -22.36 -6.37 -33.58
C ILE A 56 -22.98 -5.16 -32.88
N VAL A 57 -22.17 -4.12 -32.63
CA VAL A 57 -22.68 -2.86 -32.03
C VAL A 57 -23.62 -2.14 -32.99
N GLN A 58 -23.36 -2.18 -34.30
CA GLN A 58 -24.26 -1.64 -35.31
C GLN A 58 -25.60 -2.39 -35.34
N ILE A 59 -25.61 -3.71 -35.16
CA ILE A 59 -26.85 -4.50 -35.04
C ILE A 59 -27.60 -4.09 -33.77
N LEU A 60 -26.90 -3.89 -32.64
CA LEU A 60 -27.51 -3.42 -31.39
C LEU A 60 -28.15 -2.03 -31.53
N GLY A 61 -27.48 -1.11 -32.22
CA GLY A 61 -27.96 0.25 -32.44
C GLY A 61 -28.96 0.42 -33.58
N SER A 62 -29.12 -0.61 -34.43
CA SER A 62 -30.15 -0.60 -35.46
C SER A 62 -31.52 -0.70 -34.78
N SER A 63 -32.48 0.14 -35.18
CA SER A 63 -33.87 0.16 -34.68
C SER A 63 -34.65 -1.09 -35.14
N SER A 64 -34.05 -2.29 -35.04
CA SER A 64 -34.67 -3.54 -35.44
C SER A 64 -35.74 -3.92 -34.43
N SER A 65 -36.97 -4.15 -34.89
CA SER A 65 -38.06 -4.70 -34.09
C SER A 65 -37.86 -6.17 -33.67
N ASP A 66 -36.72 -6.78 -34.02
CA ASP A 66 -36.37 -8.16 -33.63
C ASP A 66 -35.59 -8.18 -32.30
N SER A 67 -36.32 -8.42 -31.22
CA SER A 67 -35.78 -8.60 -29.87
C SER A 67 -34.69 -9.68 -29.80
N SER A 68 -34.75 -10.72 -30.65
CA SER A 68 -33.73 -11.79 -30.65
C SER A 68 -32.37 -11.28 -31.11
N LEU A 69 -32.32 -10.37 -32.09
CA LEU A 69 -31.07 -9.77 -32.54
C LEU A 69 -30.46 -8.88 -31.46
N ILE A 70 -31.27 -8.07 -30.78
CA ILE A 70 -30.82 -7.19 -29.68
C ILE A 70 -30.26 -8.02 -28.52
N VAL A 71 -31.02 -9.03 -28.05
CA VAL A 71 -30.62 -9.92 -26.96
C VAL A 71 -29.29 -10.62 -27.26
N ASN A 72 -29.15 -11.17 -28.48
CA ASN A 72 -27.92 -11.87 -28.84
C ASN A 72 -26.74 -10.91 -29.07
N SER A 73 -27.00 -9.66 -29.48
CA SER A 73 -25.96 -8.65 -29.67
C SER A 73 -25.44 -8.16 -28.32
N ALA A 74 -26.32 -7.79 -27.40
CA ALA A 74 -25.96 -7.42 -26.04
C ALA A 74 -25.23 -8.55 -25.33
N ALA A 75 -25.71 -9.80 -25.44
CA ALA A 75 -25.02 -10.95 -24.86
C ALA A 75 -23.62 -11.20 -25.47
N ALA A 76 -23.44 -11.00 -26.78
CA ALA A 76 -22.14 -11.11 -27.42
C ALA A 76 -21.19 -10.00 -26.95
N ILE A 77 -21.66 -8.75 -26.88
CA ILE A 77 -20.91 -7.59 -26.35
C ILE A 77 -20.47 -7.83 -24.91
N GLY A 78 -21.39 -8.27 -24.04
CA GLY A 78 -21.07 -8.63 -22.66
C GLY A 78 -20.03 -9.76 -22.58
N SER A 79 -20.09 -10.74 -23.49
CA SER A 79 -19.10 -11.80 -23.55
C SER A 79 -17.72 -11.29 -23.98
N PHE A 80 -17.64 -10.36 -24.95
CA PHE A 80 -16.38 -9.71 -25.33
C PHE A 80 -15.78 -8.89 -24.18
N ALA A 81 -16.62 -8.17 -23.44
CA ALA A 81 -16.22 -7.38 -22.27
C ALA A 81 -15.75 -8.24 -21.08
N CYS A 82 -16.35 -9.42 -20.89
CA CYS A 82 -16.10 -10.27 -19.71
C CYS A 82 -14.65 -10.77 -19.63
N GLY A 83 -13.90 -10.26 -18.64
CA GLY A 83 -12.55 -10.72 -18.28
C GLY A 83 -11.45 -10.42 -19.31
N VAL A 84 -11.71 -9.52 -20.27
CA VAL A 84 -10.75 -9.12 -21.30
C VAL A 84 -10.80 -7.60 -21.49
N ASP A 85 -9.84 -6.89 -20.89
CA ASP A 85 -9.74 -5.43 -20.96
C ASP A 85 -9.71 -4.88 -22.39
N VAL A 86 -9.01 -5.56 -23.30
CA VAL A 86 -8.98 -5.20 -24.74
C VAL A 86 -10.38 -5.28 -25.36
N GLY A 87 -11.18 -6.25 -24.92
CA GLY A 87 -12.57 -6.40 -25.33
C GLY A 87 -13.46 -5.27 -24.81
N VAL A 88 -13.28 -4.87 -23.54
CA VAL A 88 -13.98 -3.71 -22.97
C VAL A 88 -13.65 -2.44 -23.74
N LYS A 89 -12.37 -2.20 -24.02
CA LYS A 89 -11.96 -1.04 -24.82
C LYS A 89 -12.60 -1.07 -26.22
N ALA A 90 -12.55 -2.20 -26.91
CA ALA A 90 -13.14 -2.34 -28.24
C ALA A 90 -14.66 -2.07 -28.26
N VAL A 91 -15.42 -2.54 -27.26
CA VAL A 91 -16.87 -2.30 -27.20
C VAL A 91 -17.19 -0.84 -26.89
N LEU A 92 -16.40 -0.18 -26.04
CA LEU A 92 -16.56 1.23 -25.70
C LEU A 92 -16.21 2.14 -26.88
N ASP A 93 -15.10 1.86 -27.57
CA ASP A 93 -14.65 2.62 -28.76
C ASP A 93 -15.69 2.57 -29.90
N CYS A 94 -16.50 1.53 -29.95
CA CYS A 94 -17.59 1.38 -30.92
C CYS A 94 -18.92 2.04 -30.50
N GLY A 95 -18.99 2.66 -29.31
CA GLY A 95 -20.22 3.30 -28.82
C GLY A 95 -21.26 2.35 -28.21
N ALA A 96 -20.88 1.10 -27.87
CA ALA A 96 -21.84 0.11 -27.35
C ALA A 96 -22.53 0.54 -26.05
N TYR A 97 -21.84 1.32 -25.22
CA TYR A 97 -22.36 1.78 -23.93
C TYR A 97 -23.70 2.52 -24.06
N GLN A 98 -23.81 3.45 -25.01
CA GLN A 98 -25.02 4.26 -25.19
C GLN A 98 -26.22 3.40 -25.59
N TYR A 99 -26.02 2.46 -26.51
CA TYR A 99 -27.07 1.54 -26.94
C TYR A 99 -27.48 0.58 -25.81
N LEU A 100 -26.53 0.10 -25.00
CA LEU A 100 -26.85 -0.76 -23.87
C LEU A 100 -27.62 -0.02 -22.77
N ILE A 101 -27.31 1.25 -22.48
CA ILE A 101 -28.11 2.06 -21.55
C ILE A 101 -29.54 2.25 -22.09
N GLN A 102 -29.69 2.50 -23.39
CA GLN A 102 -31.02 2.60 -24.01
C GLN A 102 -31.85 1.33 -23.87
N THR A 103 -31.24 0.14 -23.81
CA THR A 103 -31.97 -1.11 -23.57
C THR A 103 -32.55 -1.22 -22.16
N LEU A 104 -32.13 -0.38 -21.22
CA LEU A 104 -32.68 -0.34 -19.85
C LEU A 104 -33.89 0.58 -19.72
N SER A 105 -34.06 1.55 -20.63
CA SER A 105 -35.15 2.54 -20.59
C SER A 105 -36.47 1.94 -21.07
N SER A 106 -37.53 2.09 -20.26
CA SER A 106 -38.88 1.61 -20.60
C SER A 106 -39.55 2.46 -21.68
N GLU A 107 -40.50 1.85 -22.42
CA GLU A 107 -41.27 2.57 -23.45
C GLU A 107 -42.09 3.74 -22.89
N ASP A 108 -42.43 3.72 -21.59
CA ASP A 108 -43.19 4.78 -20.91
C ASP A 108 -42.31 6.00 -20.51
N GLU A 109 -40.98 5.88 -20.53
CA GLU A 109 -40.04 6.94 -20.09
C GLU A 109 -39.19 7.57 -21.22
N LYS A 110 -39.46 7.23 -22.49
CA LYS A 110 -38.73 7.73 -23.67
C LYS A 110 -38.69 9.27 -23.80
N ILE A 111 -39.40 10.02 -22.96
CA ILE A 111 -39.51 11.48 -23.02
C ILE A 111 -38.48 12.22 -22.12
N TYR A 112 -37.86 11.57 -21.11
CA TYR A 112 -36.97 12.29 -20.17
C TYR A 112 -35.47 11.93 -20.22
N ASP A 113 -35.10 10.79 -20.81
CA ASP A 113 -33.76 10.18 -20.58
C ASP A 113 -32.74 10.35 -21.73
N TYR A 114 -33.13 10.94 -22.87
CA TYR A 114 -32.23 11.16 -24.01
C TYR A 114 -31.07 12.15 -23.71
N ASN A 115 -31.22 12.99 -22.67
CA ASN A 115 -30.26 14.04 -22.33
C ASN A 115 -29.11 13.57 -21.43
N TRP A 116 -29.22 12.44 -20.72
CA TRP A 116 -28.13 11.91 -19.87
C TRP A 116 -26.95 11.41 -20.71
N ALA A 117 -27.22 10.63 -21.77
CA ALA A 117 -26.17 10.08 -22.65
C ALA A 117 -25.37 11.14 -23.43
N ARG A 118 -25.92 12.36 -23.60
CA ARG A 118 -25.22 13.51 -24.22
C ARG A 118 -24.44 14.35 -23.20
N GLY A 119 -24.76 14.27 -21.91
CA GLY A 119 -24.31 15.24 -20.89
C GLY A 119 -22.92 14.99 -20.30
N SER A 120 -22.46 13.73 -20.25
CA SER A 120 -21.26 13.39 -19.46
C SER A 120 -20.01 13.08 -20.26
N PHE A 121 -20.09 12.92 -21.59
CA PHE A 121 -18.92 12.83 -22.46
C PHE A 121 -19.28 13.35 -23.84
N ILE A 122 -18.84 14.57 -24.17
CA ILE A 122 -18.36 15.01 -25.49
C ILE A 122 -18.09 16.53 -25.42
N LYS A 123 -16.80 16.86 -25.32
CA LYS A 123 -16.24 18.08 -25.91
C LYS A 123 -15.77 17.70 -27.32
N LEU A 124 -16.72 17.44 -28.21
CA LEU A 124 -16.53 17.41 -29.67
C LEU A 124 -17.63 18.28 -30.28
N GLU A 125 -17.18 19.45 -30.70
CA GLU A 125 -17.79 20.24 -31.76
C GLU A 125 -17.90 19.41 -33.04
N ILE A 126 -18.96 19.67 -33.83
CA ILE A 126 -19.16 19.36 -35.28
C ILE A 126 -19.71 17.92 -35.51
N LEU A 127 -20.89 17.63 -36.11
CA LEU A 127 -21.71 18.28 -37.14
C LEU A 127 -23.22 18.21 -36.79
N GLY A 128 -23.95 19.25 -37.18
CA GLY A 128 -25.40 19.37 -37.00
C GLY A 128 -26.22 18.38 -37.81
N PHE A 129 -27.31 17.92 -37.20
CA PHE A 129 -28.54 17.51 -37.86
C PHE A 129 -29.69 18.00 -36.97
N ASP A 130 -30.42 19.01 -37.47
CA ASP A 130 -31.77 19.35 -37.03
C ASP A 130 -32.67 18.14 -37.31
N TYR A 131 -33.49 17.73 -36.34
CA TYR A 131 -34.65 16.90 -36.63
C TYR A 131 -35.83 17.23 -35.73
N ASP A 132 -36.94 17.53 -36.42
CA ASP A 132 -38.24 18.02 -35.98
C ASP A 132 -38.92 17.20 -34.88
N MET A 133 -39.42 17.91 -33.86
CA MET A 133 -40.50 17.46 -32.99
C MET A 133 -41.84 17.66 -33.71
N GLU A 134 -42.34 16.66 -34.44
CA GLU A 134 -43.78 16.58 -34.74
C GLU A 134 -44.15 15.21 -35.34
N ARG A 135 -44.61 14.28 -34.48
CA ARG A 135 -45.69 13.30 -34.76
C ARG A 135 -45.92 12.40 -33.54
N GLY A 136 -47.05 12.59 -32.89
CA GLY A 136 -47.59 11.66 -31.90
C GLY A 136 -48.17 10.40 -32.58
N VAL A 137 -48.03 9.25 -31.91
CA VAL A 137 -48.80 8.02 -32.13
C VAL A 137 -48.82 7.28 -30.78
N VAL A 138 -49.92 7.36 -30.02
CA VAL A 138 -50.99 6.35 -29.82
C VAL A 138 -50.52 5.02 -29.19
N LEU A 139 -51.07 4.78 -28.00
CA LEU A 139 -51.17 3.52 -27.24
C LEU A 139 -51.29 2.26 -28.10
N VAL A 140 -50.39 1.29 -27.88
CA VAL A 140 -50.71 -0.14 -27.95
C VAL A 140 -50.04 -0.85 -26.77
N LYS A 141 -50.75 -0.88 -25.64
CA LYS A 141 -50.51 -1.83 -24.56
C LYS A 141 -51.33 -3.07 -24.93
N LEU A 142 -50.74 -4.05 -25.62
CA LEU A 142 -51.23 -5.43 -25.76
C LEU A 142 -50.13 -6.29 -26.42
N GLU A 143 -49.71 -7.35 -25.70
CA GLU A 143 -48.98 -8.55 -26.19
C GLU A 143 -47.43 -8.64 -26.26
N LEU A 144 -46.62 -7.70 -25.73
CA LEU A 144 -45.13 -7.78 -25.82
C LEU A 144 -44.36 -8.15 -24.52
N GLY A 145 -45.05 -8.58 -23.46
CA GLY A 145 -44.45 -8.70 -22.11
C GLY A 145 -43.30 -9.71 -21.91
N PHE A 146 -43.01 -10.60 -22.87
CA PHE A 146 -41.97 -11.63 -22.72
C PHE A 146 -40.61 -11.23 -23.33
N ASP A 147 -40.61 -10.58 -24.49
CA ASP A 147 -39.38 -10.26 -25.22
C ASP A 147 -38.65 -9.02 -24.68
N TYR A 148 -39.40 -8.07 -24.10
CA TYR A 148 -38.83 -6.87 -23.49
C TYR A 148 -37.92 -7.19 -22.30
N ASN A 149 -38.35 -8.08 -21.41
CA ASN A 149 -37.56 -8.47 -20.24
C ASN A 149 -36.23 -9.14 -20.63
N LEU A 150 -36.21 -9.92 -21.72
CA LEU A 150 -35.00 -10.55 -22.23
C LEU A 150 -33.98 -9.52 -22.77
N VAL A 151 -34.46 -8.47 -23.44
CA VAL A 151 -33.62 -7.37 -23.95
C VAL A 151 -32.97 -6.64 -22.78
N VAL A 152 -33.77 -6.24 -21.79
CA VAL A 152 -33.31 -5.55 -20.60
C VAL A 152 -32.30 -6.41 -19.82
N ASP A 153 -32.58 -7.70 -19.64
CA ASP A 153 -31.66 -8.65 -19.00
C ASP A 153 -30.32 -8.79 -19.73
N ALA A 154 -30.36 -8.82 -21.06
CA ALA A 154 -29.15 -8.91 -21.87
C ALA A 154 -28.33 -7.62 -21.77
N GLY A 155 -29.00 -6.46 -21.81
CA GLY A 155 -28.40 -5.15 -21.62
C GLY A 155 -27.74 -5.00 -20.25
N ALA A 156 -28.47 -5.30 -19.18
CA ALA A 156 -28.00 -5.18 -17.81
C ALA A 156 -26.77 -6.07 -17.54
N ARG A 157 -26.80 -7.33 -17.99
CA ARG A 157 -25.65 -8.24 -17.88
C ARG A 157 -24.45 -7.75 -18.69
N ALA A 158 -24.67 -7.21 -19.89
CA ALA A 158 -23.56 -6.70 -20.71
C ALA A 158 -22.89 -5.49 -20.06
N LEU A 159 -23.67 -4.55 -19.55
CA LEU A 159 -23.16 -3.40 -18.79
C LEU A 159 -22.41 -3.85 -17.54
N ARG A 160 -22.93 -4.84 -16.81
CA ARG A 160 -22.25 -5.40 -15.64
C ARG A 160 -20.85 -5.93 -15.99
N MET A 161 -20.70 -6.62 -17.12
CA MET A 161 -19.38 -7.10 -17.58
C MET A 161 -18.44 -5.96 -17.97
N ILE A 162 -18.97 -4.83 -18.48
CA ILE A 162 -18.18 -3.64 -18.80
C ILE A 162 -17.69 -2.95 -17.52
N PHE A 163 -18.58 -2.76 -16.53
CA PHE A 163 -18.26 -2.08 -15.28
C PHE A 163 -17.22 -2.81 -14.42
N GLN A 164 -17.04 -4.12 -14.59
CA GLN A 164 -15.99 -4.89 -13.90
C GLN A 164 -14.56 -4.57 -14.34
N SER A 165 -14.37 -3.85 -15.45
CA SER A 165 -13.05 -3.49 -15.96
C SER A 165 -12.63 -2.10 -15.51
N LYS A 166 -11.31 -1.91 -15.33
CA LYS A 166 -10.70 -0.59 -15.07
C LYS A 166 -10.93 0.44 -16.19
N PHE A 167 -11.35 0.00 -17.37
CA PHE A 167 -11.70 0.88 -18.50
C PHE A 167 -13.19 1.25 -18.52
N ALA A 168 -13.97 0.85 -17.52
CA ALA A 168 -15.36 1.23 -17.40
C ALA A 168 -15.53 2.76 -17.40
N PRO A 169 -16.63 3.28 -17.98
CA PRO A 169 -16.98 4.69 -17.84
C PRO A 169 -17.12 5.08 -16.37
N LYS A 170 -16.52 6.20 -15.96
CA LYS A 170 -16.73 6.74 -14.61
C LYS A 170 -18.17 7.17 -14.42
N TYR A 171 -18.78 6.75 -13.32
CA TYR A 171 -20.14 7.13 -12.96
C TYR A 171 -20.12 8.36 -12.05
N ASP A 172 -20.94 9.36 -12.37
CA ASP A 172 -21.06 10.57 -11.55
C ASP A 172 -22.04 10.32 -10.39
N PHE A 173 -21.51 10.26 -9.17
CA PHE A 173 -22.33 10.13 -7.95
C PHE A 173 -22.65 11.46 -7.28
N VAL A 174 -22.26 12.60 -7.87
CA VAL A 174 -22.53 13.93 -7.32
C VAL A 174 -23.74 14.56 -8.01
N ASN A 175 -23.93 14.25 -9.30
CA ASN A 175 -25.10 14.71 -10.04
C ASN A 175 -26.38 14.01 -9.58
N GLU A 176 -27.39 14.82 -9.24
CA GLU A 176 -28.68 14.37 -8.72
C GLU A 176 -29.43 13.44 -9.69
N LYS A 177 -29.41 13.73 -10.99
CA LYS A 177 -30.08 12.90 -12.00
C LYS A 177 -29.43 11.51 -12.10
N SER A 178 -28.11 11.46 -12.00
CA SER A 178 -27.32 10.22 -12.03
C SER A 178 -27.60 9.38 -10.80
N ILE A 179 -27.66 10.00 -9.62
CA ILE A 179 -28.05 9.31 -8.39
C ILE A 179 -29.48 8.78 -8.50
N ASN A 180 -30.42 9.56 -9.03
CA ASN A 180 -31.81 9.14 -9.19
C ASN A 180 -31.94 7.95 -10.16
N PHE A 181 -31.18 7.95 -11.25
CA PHE A 181 -31.11 6.80 -12.16
C PHE A 181 -30.51 5.57 -11.48
N LEU A 182 -29.41 5.73 -10.73
CA LEU A 182 -28.84 4.63 -9.96
C LEU A 182 -29.86 4.05 -8.96
N PHE A 183 -30.62 4.92 -8.31
CA PHE A 183 -31.66 4.53 -7.37
C PHE A 183 -32.82 3.80 -8.07
N SER A 184 -33.18 4.19 -9.30
CA SER A 184 -34.19 3.47 -10.10
C SER A 184 -33.71 2.07 -10.50
N LEU A 185 -32.42 1.90 -10.83
CA LEU A 185 -31.82 0.59 -11.09
C LEU A 185 -31.90 -0.31 -9.86
N LEU A 186 -31.50 0.20 -8.69
CA LEU A 186 -31.52 -0.55 -7.43
C LEU A 186 -32.94 -0.92 -6.97
N ASN A 187 -33.94 -0.07 -7.25
CA ASN A 187 -35.34 -0.32 -6.89
C ASN A 187 -36.10 -1.20 -7.89
N ASN A 188 -35.48 -1.56 -9.01
CA ASN A 188 -36.12 -2.38 -10.02
C ASN A 188 -36.45 -3.79 -9.49
N GLU A 189 -37.59 -4.33 -9.92
CA GLU A 189 -38.01 -5.70 -9.60
C GLU A 189 -37.14 -6.75 -10.31
N ASN A 190 -36.54 -6.39 -11.46
CA ASN A 190 -35.63 -7.25 -12.18
C ASN A 190 -34.27 -7.35 -11.46
N GLU A 191 -33.94 -8.57 -11.03
CA GLU A 191 -32.72 -8.85 -10.27
C GLU A 191 -31.44 -8.45 -11.01
N ASN A 192 -31.38 -8.62 -12.33
CA ASN A 192 -30.19 -8.28 -13.13
C ASN A 192 -29.95 -6.76 -13.18
N ILE A 193 -31.02 -5.96 -13.14
CA ILE A 193 -30.94 -4.50 -13.13
C ILE A 193 -30.51 -4.00 -11.75
N ALA A 194 -31.10 -4.55 -10.69
CA ALA A 194 -30.67 -4.24 -9.33
C ALA A 194 -29.20 -4.63 -9.08
N GLU A 195 -28.78 -5.80 -9.59
CA GLU A 195 -27.38 -6.25 -9.56
C GLU A 195 -26.46 -5.31 -10.36
N LEU A 196 -26.90 -4.79 -11.52
CA LEU A 196 -26.15 -3.79 -12.27
C LEU A 196 -25.96 -2.51 -11.44
N GLY A 197 -27.01 -2.00 -10.79
CA GLY A 197 -26.92 -0.82 -9.94
C GLY A 197 -25.86 -0.97 -8.84
N ALA A 198 -25.85 -2.12 -8.16
CA ALA A 198 -24.81 -2.46 -7.18
C ALA A 198 -23.41 -2.54 -7.83
N CYS A 199 -23.30 -3.20 -8.98
CA CYS A 199 -22.03 -3.33 -9.70
C CYS A 199 -21.42 -1.96 -10.12
N ILE A 200 -22.25 -1.01 -10.54
CA ILE A 200 -21.81 0.36 -10.86
C ILE A 200 -21.18 1.03 -9.64
N ILE A 201 -21.80 0.90 -8.45
CA ILE A 201 -21.27 1.44 -7.20
C ILE A 201 -19.91 0.80 -6.89
N THR A 202 -19.84 -0.53 -6.93
CA THR A 202 -18.65 -1.30 -6.58
C THR A 202 -17.43 -0.88 -7.40
N HIS A 203 -17.60 -0.57 -8.69
CA HIS A 203 -16.50 -0.31 -9.59
C HIS A 203 -16.28 1.15 -9.97
N SER A 204 -17.18 2.06 -9.57
CA SER A 204 -17.04 3.49 -9.90
C SER A 204 -16.85 4.37 -8.67
N CYS A 205 -17.22 3.93 -7.46
CA CYS A 205 -17.10 4.72 -6.25
C CYS A 205 -15.66 4.65 -5.71
N GLU A 206 -14.94 5.77 -5.75
CA GLU A 206 -13.51 5.86 -5.42
C GLU A 206 -13.24 6.81 -4.25
N THR A 207 -14.12 7.79 -4.00
CA THR A 207 -13.85 8.91 -3.10
C THR A 207 -14.83 9.02 -1.93
N SER A 208 -14.38 9.62 -0.82
CA SER A 208 -15.22 9.84 0.37
C SER A 208 -16.43 10.73 0.10
N THR A 209 -16.34 11.65 -0.88
CA THR A 209 -17.45 12.51 -1.30
C THR A 209 -18.54 11.70 -2.00
N GLU A 210 -18.17 10.80 -2.91
CA GLU A 210 -19.12 9.91 -3.61
C GLU A 210 -19.80 8.95 -2.62
N GLN A 211 -19.03 8.37 -1.69
CA GLN A 211 -19.57 7.54 -0.61
C GLN A 211 -20.63 8.29 0.23
N LYS A 212 -20.37 9.57 0.54
CA LYS A 212 -21.31 10.41 1.29
C LYS A 212 -22.57 10.73 0.48
N ALA A 213 -22.42 11.07 -0.80
CA ALA A 213 -23.54 11.36 -1.69
C ALA A 213 -24.47 10.14 -1.84
N LEU A 214 -23.90 8.94 -2.03
CA LEU A 214 -24.64 7.67 -2.05
C LEU A 214 -25.40 7.44 -0.73
N CYS A 215 -24.76 7.73 0.41
CA CYS A 215 -25.38 7.59 1.72
C CYS A 215 -26.55 8.57 1.92
N GLU A 216 -26.42 9.82 1.47
CA GLU A 216 -27.48 10.85 1.56
C GLU A 216 -28.66 10.56 0.64
N ALA A 217 -28.40 9.89 -0.49
CA ALA A 217 -29.41 9.44 -1.43
C ALA A 217 -30.22 8.21 -0.97
N GLY A 218 -29.93 7.64 0.20
CA GLY A 218 -30.66 6.47 0.72
C GLY A 218 -30.23 5.12 0.11
N VAL A 219 -29.09 5.07 -0.59
CA VAL A 219 -28.59 3.85 -1.24
C VAL A 219 -28.28 2.75 -0.23
N LEU A 220 -27.77 3.09 0.95
CA LEU A 220 -27.44 2.12 2.01
C LEU A 220 -28.67 1.31 2.46
N GLN A 221 -29.81 1.96 2.64
CA GLN A 221 -31.08 1.32 3.03
C GLN A 221 -31.57 0.38 1.93
N ARG A 222 -31.42 0.80 0.67
CA ARG A 222 -31.83 -0.05 -0.45
C ARG A 222 -30.94 -1.28 -0.59
N LEU A 223 -29.61 -1.14 -0.57
CA LEU A 223 -28.67 -2.27 -0.61
C LEU A 223 -28.91 -3.24 0.55
N THR A 224 -29.24 -2.73 1.72
CA THR A 224 -29.60 -3.55 2.88
C THR A 224 -30.84 -4.41 2.62
N THR A 225 -31.87 -3.85 1.99
CA THR A 225 -33.09 -4.58 1.63
C THR A 225 -32.78 -5.72 0.65
N LEU A 226 -31.87 -5.48 -0.29
CA LEU A 226 -31.43 -6.46 -1.29
C LEU A 226 -30.61 -7.62 -0.71
N LEU A 227 -30.13 -7.53 0.54
CA LEU A 227 -29.46 -8.65 1.22
C LEU A 227 -30.38 -9.86 1.44
N GLY A 228 -31.70 -9.66 1.47
CA GLY A 228 -32.70 -10.72 1.53
C GLY A 228 -33.08 -11.30 0.16
N GLY A 229 -32.51 -10.78 -0.93
CA GLY A 229 -32.81 -11.18 -2.32
C GLY A 229 -32.09 -12.44 -2.77
N SER A 230 -31.93 -12.58 -4.10
CA SER A 230 -31.20 -13.71 -4.69
C SER A 230 -29.70 -13.66 -4.37
N LEU A 231 -29.00 -14.79 -4.60
CA LEU A 231 -27.55 -14.88 -4.33
C LEU A 231 -26.76 -13.75 -5.02
N ASN A 232 -27.09 -13.46 -6.29
CA ASN A 232 -26.39 -12.43 -7.06
C ASN A 232 -26.64 -11.02 -6.50
N GLN A 233 -27.91 -10.70 -6.18
CA GLN A 233 -28.26 -9.40 -5.59
C GLN A 233 -27.59 -9.21 -4.24
N ARG A 234 -27.59 -10.25 -3.41
CA ARG A 234 -27.00 -10.24 -2.08
C ARG A 234 -25.50 -10.04 -2.12
N ASP A 235 -24.78 -10.81 -2.94
CA ASP A 235 -23.32 -10.70 -3.07
C ASP A 235 -22.93 -9.35 -3.68
N ALA A 236 -23.63 -8.90 -4.72
CA ALA A 236 -23.40 -7.57 -5.30
C ALA A 236 -23.64 -6.45 -4.28
N SER A 237 -24.71 -6.58 -3.48
CA SER A 237 -25.02 -5.59 -2.43
C SER A 237 -23.98 -5.56 -1.32
N LEU A 238 -23.49 -6.72 -0.86
CA LEU A 238 -22.40 -6.77 0.11
C LEU A 238 -21.10 -6.16 -0.45
N GLU A 239 -20.78 -6.41 -1.72
CA GLU A 239 -19.60 -5.82 -2.36
C GLU A 239 -19.71 -4.29 -2.45
N SER A 240 -20.89 -3.76 -2.81
CA SER A 240 -21.15 -2.32 -2.83
C SER A 240 -21.11 -1.71 -1.43
N LEU A 241 -21.67 -2.39 -0.42
CA LEU A 241 -21.61 -1.95 0.97
C LEU A 241 -20.16 -1.88 1.47
N ALA A 242 -19.34 -2.88 1.15
CA ALA A 242 -17.92 -2.87 1.49
C ALA A 242 -17.20 -1.64 0.89
N VAL A 243 -17.53 -1.24 -0.34
CA VAL A 243 -16.96 -0.04 -0.98
C VAL A 243 -17.46 1.26 -0.33
N ILE A 244 -18.76 1.39 -0.04
CA ILE A 244 -19.33 2.61 0.55
C ILE A 244 -18.82 2.84 2.00
N LEU A 245 -18.63 1.75 2.75
CA LEU A 245 -18.22 1.80 4.16
C LEU A 245 -16.70 1.89 4.34
N LYS A 246 -15.92 1.69 3.28
CA LYS A 246 -14.46 1.66 3.35
C LYS A 246 -13.89 2.99 3.81
N ASN A 247 -13.19 2.97 4.95
CA ASN A 247 -12.42 4.09 5.49
C ASN A 247 -13.20 5.41 5.64
N ASN A 248 -14.52 5.36 5.87
CA ASN A 248 -15.36 6.54 5.97
C ASN A 248 -16.21 6.55 7.25
N MET A 249 -15.84 7.44 8.18
CA MET A 249 -16.48 7.54 9.50
C MET A 249 -17.94 7.97 9.43
N ASP A 250 -18.28 8.91 8.55
CA ASP A 250 -19.64 9.44 8.45
C ASP A 250 -20.61 8.37 7.91
N THR A 251 -20.19 7.62 6.87
CA THR A 251 -21.03 6.57 6.29
C THR A 251 -21.19 5.39 7.24
N VAL A 252 -20.12 4.97 7.93
CA VAL A 252 -20.18 3.92 8.96
C VAL A 252 -21.06 4.33 10.13
N ALA A 253 -20.92 5.56 10.66
CA ALA A 253 -21.73 6.04 11.77
C ALA A 253 -23.23 6.05 11.41
N LYS A 254 -23.57 6.57 10.22
CA LYS A 254 -24.95 6.49 9.71
C LYS A 254 -25.40 5.04 9.59
N PHE A 255 -24.61 4.18 8.96
CA PHE A 255 -24.93 2.77 8.71
C PHE A 255 -25.22 1.97 10.00
N VAL A 256 -24.40 2.13 11.03
CA VAL A 256 -24.57 1.43 12.32
C VAL A 256 -25.88 1.83 13.00
N THR A 257 -26.34 3.07 12.79
CA THR A 257 -27.62 3.56 13.33
C THR A 257 -28.85 3.22 12.48
N VAL A 258 -28.67 2.76 11.23
CA VAL A 258 -29.79 2.38 10.34
C VAL A 258 -30.60 1.25 10.99
N ASP A 259 -31.93 1.44 11.00
CA ASP A 259 -32.92 0.48 11.53
C ASP A 259 -32.58 -0.05 12.93
N SER A 260 -31.99 0.79 13.77
CA SER A 260 -31.58 0.45 15.14
C SER A 260 -30.61 -0.75 15.22
N GLY A 261 -29.71 -0.89 14.23
CA GLY A 261 -28.68 -1.94 14.22
C GLY A 261 -29.13 -3.31 13.67
N LYS A 262 -30.38 -3.42 13.16
CA LYS A 262 -30.87 -4.64 12.51
C LYS A 262 -30.03 -5.03 11.30
N VAL A 263 -29.55 -4.05 10.55
CA VAL A 263 -28.72 -4.25 9.34
C VAL A 263 -27.39 -4.93 9.68
N LEU A 264 -26.72 -4.44 10.71
CA LEU A 264 -25.47 -5.02 11.21
C LEU A 264 -25.68 -6.46 11.67
N SER A 265 -26.82 -6.74 12.30
CA SER A 265 -27.22 -8.08 12.71
C SER A 265 -27.45 -8.99 11.50
N ALA A 266 -28.09 -8.49 10.43
CA ALA A 266 -28.31 -9.23 9.19
C ALA A 266 -26.97 -9.61 8.52
N ILE A 267 -26.03 -8.67 8.39
CA ILE A 267 -24.68 -8.96 7.87
C ILE A 267 -23.94 -9.97 8.78
N THR A 268 -24.09 -9.83 10.11
CA THR A 268 -23.52 -10.79 11.06
C THR A 268 -24.07 -12.19 10.89
N GLU A 269 -25.35 -12.36 10.56
CA GLU A 269 -25.93 -13.67 10.25
C GLU A 269 -25.45 -14.23 8.90
N LEU A 270 -25.21 -13.37 7.90
CA LEU A 270 -24.65 -13.79 6.60
C LEU A 270 -23.23 -14.38 6.68
N THR A 271 -22.50 -14.15 7.78
CA THR A 271 -21.22 -14.84 8.05
C THR A 271 -21.38 -16.36 8.21
N LYS A 272 -22.60 -16.84 8.45
CA LYS A 272 -22.95 -18.27 8.58
C LYS A 272 -23.61 -18.83 7.31
N ASP A 273 -23.66 -18.06 6.22
CA ASP A 273 -24.34 -18.47 4.99
C ASP A 273 -23.68 -19.71 4.36
N ARG A 274 -24.46 -20.52 3.64
CA ARG A 274 -23.96 -21.75 2.99
C ARG A 274 -22.94 -21.48 1.87
N PHE A 275 -22.92 -20.28 1.30
CA PHE A 275 -22.05 -19.94 0.19
C PHE A 275 -20.78 -19.22 0.68
N PRO A 276 -19.57 -19.74 0.38
CA PRO A 276 -18.30 -19.14 0.79
C PRO A 276 -18.12 -17.67 0.40
N ARG A 277 -18.59 -17.28 -0.79
CA ARG A 277 -18.50 -15.88 -1.27
C ARG A 277 -19.31 -14.92 -0.40
N THR A 278 -20.57 -15.25 -0.09
CA THR A 278 -21.40 -14.47 0.83
C THR A 278 -20.71 -14.29 2.19
N ARG A 279 -20.16 -15.38 2.74
CA ARG A 279 -19.48 -15.35 4.05
C ARG A 279 -18.27 -14.39 4.03
N LEU A 280 -17.45 -14.47 2.98
CA LEU A 280 -16.29 -13.59 2.82
C LEU A 280 -16.70 -12.12 2.71
N LEU A 281 -17.69 -11.80 1.87
CA LEU A 281 -18.17 -10.44 1.67
C LEU A 281 -18.79 -9.86 2.94
N ALA A 282 -19.53 -10.67 3.70
CA ALA A 282 -20.02 -10.28 5.02
C ALA A 282 -18.86 -9.98 5.98
N CYS A 283 -17.82 -10.81 6.02
CA CYS A 283 -16.62 -10.54 6.81
C CYS A 283 -15.94 -9.22 6.41
N ILE A 284 -15.78 -8.95 5.10
CA ILE A 284 -15.19 -7.69 4.60
C ILE A 284 -15.98 -6.48 5.12
N CYS A 285 -17.32 -6.50 5.03
CA CYS A 285 -18.16 -5.42 5.55
C CYS A 285 -17.96 -5.21 7.06
N LEU A 286 -18.00 -6.29 7.84
CA LEU A 286 -17.86 -6.22 9.31
C LEU A 286 -16.48 -5.76 9.74
N ILE A 287 -15.42 -6.16 9.03
CA ILE A 287 -14.05 -5.71 9.28
C ILE A 287 -13.92 -4.22 8.99
N GLY A 288 -14.44 -3.75 7.84
CA GLY A 288 -14.43 -2.33 7.48
C GLY A 288 -15.16 -1.47 8.51
N ILE A 289 -16.36 -1.90 8.95
CA ILE A 289 -17.11 -1.22 10.03
C ILE A 289 -16.29 -1.23 11.33
N GLY A 290 -15.70 -2.38 11.68
CA GLY A 290 -14.96 -2.59 12.91
C GLY A 290 -13.62 -1.85 13.00
N GLN A 291 -13.01 -1.48 11.87
CA GLN A 291 -11.82 -0.63 11.83
C GLN A 291 -12.13 0.84 12.18
N ILE A 292 -13.34 1.30 11.87
CA ILE A 292 -13.78 2.69 12.05
C ILE A 292 -14.58 2.89 13.34
N SER A 293 -15.30 1.87 13.77
CA SER A 293 -16.13 1.86 14.99
C SER A 293 -15.59 0.83 15.99
N PRO A 294 -14.58 1.18 16.81
CA PRO A 294 -13.91 0.23 17.70
C PRO A 294 -14.85 -0.49 18.67
N CYS A 295 -15.91 0.18 19.13
CA CYS A 295 -16.91 -0.38 20.04
C CYS A 295 -17.58 -1.65 19.50
N PHE A 296 -17.73 -1.78 18.17
CA PHE A 296 -18.25 -3.01 17.56
C PHE A 296 -17.26 -4.17 17.67
N MET A 297 -15.97 -3.87 17.53
CA MET A 297 -14.87 -4.83 17.65
C MET A 297 -14.32 -4.92 19.08
N GLU A 298 -15.08 -4.55 20.11
CA GLU A 298 -14.67 -4.81 21.50
C GLU A 298 -15.04 -6.24 21.93
N ASP A 299 -16.11 -6.83 21.38
CA ASP A 299 -16.51 -8.20 21.74
C ASP A 299 -15.54 -9.24 21.15
N MET A 300 -14.79 -9.88 22.04
CA MET A 300 -13.87 -10.96 21.71
C MET A 300 -14.53 -12.12 20.96
N ARG A 301 -15.82 -12.39 21.17
CA ARG A 301 -16.53 -13.46 20.46
C ARG A 301 -16.69 -13.13 18.97
N ILE A 302 -16.92 -11.88 18.63
CA ILE A 302 -17.02 -11.42 17.23
C ILE A 302 -15.66 -11.56 16.56
N LYS A 303 -14.59 -11.10 17.22
CA LYS A 303 -13.20 -11.26 16.75
C LYS A 303 -12.85 -12.70 16.46
N THR A 304 -13.04 -13.60 17.43
CA THR A 304 -12.76 -15.03 17.29
C THR A 304 -13.59 -15.66 16.18
N LYS A 305 -14.87 -15.33 16.08
CA LYS A 305 -15.74 -15.85 15.02
C LYS A 305 -15.27 -15.42 13.63
N LEU A 306 -14.92 -14.14 13.44
CA LEU A 306 -14.42 -13.63 12.16
C LEU A 306 -13.13 -14.34 11.75
N VAL A 307 -12.18 -14.48 12.69
CA VAL A 307 -10.93 -15.22 12.45
C VAL A 307 -11.21 -16.66 12.04
N LEU A 308 -12.03 -17.40 12.79
CA LEU A 308 -12.33 -18.81 12.51
C LEU A 308 -12.93 -18.99 11.11
N ILE A 309 -13.85 -18.10 10.70
CA ILE A 309 -14.46 -18.14 9.38
C ILE A 309 -13.41 -17.88 8.30
N LEU A 310 -12.56 -16.87 8.45
CA LEU A 310 -11.50 -16.60 7.47
C LEU A 310 -10.52 -17.77 7.39
N VAL A 311 -10.15 -18.39 8.52
CA VAL A 311 -9.26 -19.56 8.55
C VAL A 311 -9.89 -20.80 7.90
N GLU A 312 -11.21 -20.92 7.91
CA GLU A 312 -11.94 -21.94 7.13
C GLU A 312 -11.88 -21.62 5.63
N LEU A 313 -12.19 -20.37 5.24
CA LEU A 313 -12.25 -19.92 3.85
C LEU A 313 -10.87 -19.95 3.15
N LEU A 314 -9.77 -19.99 3.90
CA LEU A 314 -8.42 -20.21 3.36
C LEU A 314 -8.28 -21.50 2.56
N GLU A 315 -9.15 -22.50 2.76
CA GLU A 315 -9.08 -23.79 2.07
C GLU A 315 -9.86 -23.83 0.76
N GLU A 316 -10.68 -22.82 0.47
CA GLU A 316 -11.46 -22.75 -0.77
C GLU A 316 -10.52 -22.72 -2.00
N PRO A 317 -10.84 -23.46 -3.08
CA PRO A 317 -9.99 -23.56 -4.26
C PRO A 317 -10.17 -22.40 -5.25
N ASP A 318 -11.18 -21.56 -5.06
CA ASP A 318 -11.61 -20.53 -6.00
C ASP A 318 -11.18 -19.11 -5.58
N ARG A 319 -11.81 -18.09 -6.18
CA ARG A 319 -11.60 -16.67 -5.89
C ARG A 319 -11.75 -16.33 -4.40
N VAL A 320 -12.56 -17.07 -3.65
CA VAL A 320 -12.72 -16.86 -2.20
C VAL A 320 -11.42 -17.19 -1.49
N GLY A 321 -10.79 -18.33 -1.80
CA GLY A 321 -9.50 -18.72 -1.23
C GLY A 321 -8.36 -17.79 -1.65
N ASP A 322 -8.45 -17.18 -2.83
CA ASP A 322 -7.47 -16.19 -3.32
C ASP A 322 -7.58 -14.83 -2.59
N GLU A 323 -8.78 -14.41 -2.20
CA GLU A 323 -9.04 -13.12 -1.53
C GLU A 323 -8.97 -13.19 -0.01
N THR A 324 -9.31 -14.34 0.58
CA THR A 324 -9.35 -14.53 2.04
C THR A 324 -8.07 -14.15 2.78
N PRO A 325 -6.85 -14.47 2.30
CA PRO A 325 -5.62 -14.07 2.97
C PRO A 325 -5.48 -12.55 3.13
N PHE A 326 -5.90 -11.75 2.14
CA PHE A 326 -5.89 -10.28 2.25
C PHE A 326 -6.85 -9.80 3.33
N VAL A 327 -8.07 -10.36 3.37
CA VAL A 327 -9.06 -10.01 4.39
C VAL A 327 -8.59 -10.38 5.79
N LEU A 328 -7.88 -11.51 5.93
CA LEU A 328 -7.25 -11.90 7.19
C LEU A 328 -6.13 -10.93 7.58
N ALA A 329 -5.29 -10.51 6.65
CA ALA A 329 -4.27 -9.50 6.88
C ALA A 329 -4.91 -8.19 7.38
N ASP A 330 -5.95 -7.69 6.70
CA ASP A 330 -6.68 -6.47 7.08
C ASP A 330 -7.30 -6.55 8.49
N LEU A 331 -7.81 -7.73 8.87
CA LEU A 331 -8.38 -7.96 10.20
C LEU A 331 -7.31 -7.84 11.29
N VAL A 332 -6.16 -8.49 11.11
CA VAL A 332 -5.11 -8.60 12.15
C VAL A 332 -4.09 -7.46 12.10
N THR A 333 -4.16 -6.60 11.08
CA THR A 333 -3.19 -5.51 10.86
C THR A 333 -3.04 -4.64 12.10
N THR A 334 -1.81 -4.57 12.63
CA THR A 334 -1.43 -3.82 13.85
C THR A 334 -2.16 -4.17 15.16
N LYS A 335 -3.02 -5.21 15.20
CA LYS A 335 -3.84 -5.57 16.37
C LYS A 335 -3.36 -6.86 17.03
N GLU A 336 -2.61 -6.73 18.12
CA GLU A 336 -1.92 -7.86 18.79
C GLU A 336 -2.89 -8.91 19.33
N ASP A 337 -4.04 -8.51 19.84
CA ASP A 337 -5.10 -9.39 20.32
C ASP A 337 -5.66 -10.27 19.20
N LEU A 338 -5.94 -9.68 18.03
CA LEU A 338 -6.40 -10.42 16.85
C LEU A 338 -5.32 -11.31 16.23
N GLN A 339 -4.06 -10.87 16.25
CA GLN A 339 -2.93 -11.73 15.84
C GLN A 339 -2.83 -12.96 16.75
N LYS A 340 -3.05 -12.80 18.05
CA LYS A 340 -3.05 -13.92 19.01
C LYS A 340 -4.23 -14.87 18.75
N ILE A 341 -5.44 -14.34 18.56
CA ILE A 341 -6.62 -15.15 18.23
C ILE A 341 -6.40 -15.94 16.93
N ALA A 342 -5.81 -15.31 15.91
CA ALA A 342 -5.47 -15.97 14.64
C ALA A 342 -4.41 -17.06 14.81
N PHE A 343 -3.38 -16.81 15.62
CA PHE A 343 -2.41 -17.83 15.98
C PHE A 343 -3.05 -19.03 16.71
N ASP A 344 -3.85 -18.77 17.74
CA ASP A 344 -4.55 -19.80 18.53
C ASP A 344 -5.56 -20.58 17.66
N SER A 345 -6.09 -19.95 16.61
CA SER A 345 -6.96 -20.57 15.59
C SER A 345 -6.19 -21.31 14.48
N ASN A 346 -4.87 -21.49 14.62
CA ASN A 346 -4.00 -22.19 13.67
C ASN A 346 -3.91 -21.52 12.29
N ALA A 347 -4.17 -20.21 12.19
CA ALA A 347 -4.15 -19.48 10.92
C ALA A 347 -2.76 -19.51 10.26
N LEU A 348 -1.70 -19.34 11.05
CA LEU A 348 -0.31 -19.32 10.57
C LEU A 348 0.07 -20.63 9.89
N ASP A 349 -0.16 -21.75 10.57
CA ASP A 349 0.12 -23.08 10.03
C ASP A 349 -0.67 -23.35 8.74
N LYS A 350 -1.96 -22.98 8.69
CA LYS A 350 -2.77 -23.13 7.47
C LYS A 350 -2.26 -22.30 6.31
N LEU A 351 -1.87 -21.04 6.55
CA LEU A 351 -1.28 -20.16 5.53
C LEU A 351 0.04 -20.76 5.00
N CYS A 352 0.91 -21.24 5.89
CA CYS A 352 2.14 -21.93 5.53
C CYS A 352 1.88 -23.17 4.68
N ILE A 353 0.93 -24.04 5.07
CA ILE A 353 0.53 -25.22 4.29
C ILE A 353 -0.01 -24.82 2.92
N CYS A 354 -0.80 -23.75 2.83
CA CYS A 354 -1.32 -23.26 1.55
C CYS A 354 -0.20 -22.73 0.65
N LEU A 355 0.80 -22.04 1.21
CA LEU A 355 1.98 -21.60 0.46
C LEU A 355 2.77 -22.78 -0.12
N CYS A 356 2.81 -23.92 0.60
CA CYS A 356 3.46 -25.16 0.16
C CYS A 356 2.76 -25.86 -1.01
N LYS A 357 1.53 -25.50 -1.36
CA LYS A 357 0.80 -26.13 -2.48
C LYS A 357 1.30 -25.59 -3.81
N SER A 358 1.53 -26.49 -4.77
CA SER A 358 1.92 -26.14 -6.14
C SER A 358 1.00 -26.84 -7.15
N PRO A 359 0.50 -26.15 -8.20
CA PRO A 359 0.64 -24.72 -8.48
C PRO A 359 -0.28 -23.86 -7.61
N ILE A 360 0.14 -22.62 -7.33
CA ILE A 360 -0.64 -21.63 -6.57
C ILE A 360 -0.92 -20.38 -7.41
N ASN A 361 -2.13 -19.81 -7.29
CA ASN A 361 -2.47 -18.55 -7.93
C ASN A 361 -1.56 -17.43 -7.38
N PRO A 362 -0.90 -16.62 -8.23
CA PRO A 362 -0.05 -15.52 -7.76
C PRO A 362 -0.74 -14.55 -6.80
N LYS A 363 -2.03 -14.26 -7.02
CA LYS A 363 -2.83 -13.40 -6.12
C LYS A 363 -2.97 -14.03 -4.73
N ARG A 364 -3.15 -15.35 -4.67
CA ARG A 364 -3.19 -16.08 -3.39
C ARG A 364 -1.82 -16.09 -2.70
N THR A 365 -0.74 -16.27 -3.45
CA THR A 365 0.63 -16.18 -2.92
C THR A 365 0.88 -14.82 -2.29
N GLU A 366 0.57 -13.73 -3.00
CA GLU A 366 0.66 -12.36 -2.50
C GLU A 366 -0.11 -12.20 -1.18
N GLY A 367 -1.39 -12.56 -1.17
CA GLY A 367 -2.23 -12.44 0.02
C GLY A 367 -1.74 -13.27 1.20
N ILE A 368 -1.26 -14.49 0.96
CA ILE A 368 -0.70 -15.36 2.02
C ILE A 368 0.54 -14.72 2.64
N LEU A 369 1.46 -14.19 1.81
CA LEU A 369 2.68 -13.55 2.28
C LEU A 369 2.38 -12.30 3.11
N LEU A 370 1.40 -11.49 2.72
CA LEU A 370 0.95 -10.34 3.50
C LEU A 370 0.31 -10.74 4.82
N ALA A 371 -0.54 -11.77 4.84
CA ALA A 371 -1.15 -12.28 6.07
C ALA A 371 -0.10 -12.83 7.04
N LEU A 372 0.88 -13.59 6.54
CA LEU A 372 2.01 -14.07 7.32
C LEU A 372 2.86 -12.92 7.87
N ALA A 373 3.08 -11.87 7.07
CA ALA A 373 3.81 -10.68 7.49
C ALA A 373 3.11 -9.97 8.66
N GLU A 374 1.78 -9.83 8.61
CA GLU A 374 1.02 -9.19 9.68
C GLU A 374 0.98 -10.04 10.94
N LEU A 375 0.80 -11.36 10.84
CA LEU A 375 0.88 -12.27 12.00
C LEU A 375 2.26 -12.23 12.66
N CYS A 376 3.34 -12.08 11.88
CA CYS A 376 4.71 -12.00 12.37
C CYS A 376 5.15 -10.57 12.78
N SER A 377 4.29 -9.56 12.65
CA SER A 377 4.67 -8.15 12.82
C SER A 377 5.01 -7.80 14.28
N LYS A 378 4.19 -8.26 15.25
CA LYS A 378 4.34 -7.96 16.68
C LYS A 378 4.65 -9.20 17.54
N LEU A 379 4.10 -10.36 17.19
CA LEU A 379 4.15 -11.56 18.04
C LEU A 379 5.39 -12.44 17.79
N GLU A 380 6.24 -12.58 18.80
CA GLU A 380 7.42 -13.47 18.74
C GLU A 380 7.06 -14.96 18.60
N ILE A 381 5.89 -15.37 19.14
CA ILE A 381 5.38 -16.74 18.99
C ILE A 381 5.09 -17.09 17.52
N CYS A 382 4.56 -16.13 16.75
CA CYS A 382 4.29 -16.30 15.34
C CYS A 382 5.60 -16.45 14.55
N ARG A 383 6.57 -15.57 14.80
CA ARG A 383 7.91 -15.65 14.17
C ARG A 383 8.60 -16.97 14.46
N SER A 384 8.57 -17.42 15.71
CA SER A 384 9.16 -18.70 16.12
C SER A 384 8.50 -19.88 15.42
N ARG A 385 7.15 -19.89 15.34
CA ARG A 385 6.40 -20.95 14.65
C ARG A 385 6.67 -20.95 13.15
N PHE A 386 6.64 -19.79 12.50
CA PHE A 386 6.96 -19.62 11.08
C PHE A 386 8.32 -20.25 10.73
N LEU A 387 9.35 -19.95 11.53
CA LEU A 387 10.70 -20.51 11.32
C LEU A 387 10.74 -22.02 11.56
N SER A 388 9.99 -22.53 12.55
CA SER A 388 9.92 -23.97 12.83
C SER A 388 9.29 -24.78 11.69
N LEU A 389 8.42 -24.16 10.88
CA LEU A 389 7.76 -24.77 9.73
C LEU A 389 8.64 -24.78 8.46
N GLN A 390 9.86 -24.23 8.52
CA GLN A 390 10.84 -24.23 7.42
C GLN A 390 10.36 -23.60 6.11
N VAL A 391 9.35 -22.71 6.16
CA VAL A 391 8.77 -22.05 4.98
C VAL A 391 9.60 -20.89 4.42
N LEU A 392 10.73 -20.53 5.07
CA LEU A 392 11.57 -19.40 4.66
C LEU A 392 12.10 -19.56 3.22
N ASN A 393 12.41 -20.79 2.80
CA ASN A 393 12.87 -21.06 1.43
C ASN A 393 11.78 -20.71 0.41
N MET A 394 10.52 -21.02 0.71
CA MET A 394 9.40 -20.68 -0.19
C MET A 394 9.17 -19.18 -0.31
N VAL A 395 9.32 -18.45 0.80
CA VAL A 395 9.28 -16.98 0.77
C VAL A 395 10.46 -16.42 -0.02
N THR A 396 11.63 -17.05 0.07
CA THR A 396 12.81 -16.67 -0.71
C THR A 396 12.62 -16.95 -2.20
N ASP A 397 11.95 -18.03 -2.58
CA ASP A 397 11.59 -18.31 -3.97
C ASP A 397 10.60 -17.28 -4.51
N ALA A 398 9.64 -16.82 -3.68
CA ALA A 398 8.69 -15.78 -4.04
C ALA A 398 9.35 -14.41 -4.31
N LEU A 399 10.56 -14.15 -3.80
CA LEU A 399 11.33 -12.95 -4.16
C LEU A 399 11.73 -12.94 -5.64
N LYS A 400 11.78 -14.09 -6.31
CA LYS A 400 12.16 -14.21 -7.73
C LYS A 400 10.95 -14.28 -8.66
N HIS A 401 9.75 -14.04 -8.15
CA HIS A 401 8.51 -14.17 -8.90
C HIS A 401 8.37 -13.09 -9.99
N ASP A 402 7.73 -13.42 -11.12
CA ASP A 402 7.58 -12.51 -12.27
C ASP A 402 6.76 -11.24 -11.93
N LEU A 403 5.71 -11.39 -11.13
CA LEU A 403 4.87 -10.27 -10.65
C LEU A 403 5.53 -9.51 -9.50
N SER A 404 5.59 -8.18 -9.64
CA SER A 404 6.14 -7.26 -8.64
C SER A 404 5.44 -7.33 -7.29
N GLU A 405 4.12 -7.53 -7.29
CA GLU A 405 3.26 -7.57 -6.12
C GLU A 405 3.64 -8.74 -5.19
N VAL A 406 3.95 -9.90 -5.78
CA VAL A 406 4.43 -11.06 -5.04
C VAL A 406 5.83 -10.81 -4.46
N ARG A 407 6.73 -10.18 -5.22
CA ARG A 407 8.07 -9.82 -4.72
C ARG A 407 7.98 -8.84 -3.55
N ILE A 408 7.13 -7.82 -3.64
CA ILE A 408 6.86 -6.86 -2.56
C ILE A 408 6.33 -7.59 -1.32
N ALA A 409 5.31 -8.44 -1.47
CA ALA A 409 4.73 -9.19 -0.36
C ALA A 409 5.76 -10.11 0.31
N ALA A 410 6.63 -10.77 -0.47
CA ALA A 410 7.72 -11.60 0.04
C ALA A 410 8.73 -10.76 0.85
N CYS A 411 9.16 -9.61 0.35
CA CYS A 411 10.02 -8.68 1.09
C CYS A 411 9.37 -8.22 2.40
N ILE A 412 8.08 -7.86 2.39
CA ILE A 412 7.34 -7.45 3.59
C ILE A 412 7.26 -8.59 4.62
N CYS A 413 7.03 -9.83 4.16
CA CYS A 413 7.03 -11.02 5.01
C CYS A 413 8.41 -11.24 5.67
N ILE A 414 9.50 -11.20 4.89
CA ILE A 414 10.86 -11.34 5.42
C ILE A 414 11.15 -10.22 6.43
N ARG A 415 10.79 -8.97 6.11
CA ARG A 415 10.95 -7.84 7.04
C ARG A 415 10.24 -8.07 8.37
N SER A 416 9.02 -8.60 8.37
CA SER A 416 8.30 -8.90 9.61
C SER A 416 8.95 -10.03 10.41
N VAL A 417 9.34 -11.12 9.74
CA VAL A 417 9.95 -12.28 10.40
C VAL A 417 11.34 -11.96 10.98
N THR A 418 12.09 -11.06 10.33
CA THR A 418 13.44 -10.61 10.74
C THR A 418 13.45 -9.64 11.91
N ARG A 419 12.29 -9.22 12.45
CA ARG A 419 12.23 -8.41 13.69
C ARG A 419 12.54 -9.21 14.97
N SER A 420 12.72 -10.53 14.88
CA SER A 420 13.12 -11.37 16.03
C SER A 420 14.63 -11.25 16.28
N VAL A 421 15.01 -10.53 17.33
CA VAL A 421 16.42 -10.45 17.79
C VAL A 421 16.99 -11.84 18.05
N LYS A 422 16.23 -12.73 18.68
CA LYS A 422 16.63 -14.12 18.93
C LYS A 422 17.00 -14.87 17.65
N SER A 423 16.25 -14.63 16.57
CA SER A 423 16.47 -15.32 15.29
C SER A 423 17.58 -14.68 14.47
N LEU A 424 17.72 -13.35 14.54
CA LEU A 424 18.86 -12.62 13.98
C LEU A 424 20.18 -13.05 14.64
N SER A 425 20.27 -12.98 15.97
CA SER A 425 21.46 -13.39 16.73
C SER A 425 21.82 -14.87 16.57
N ALA A 426 20.87 -15.71 16.13
CA ALA A 426 21.11 -17.11 15.80
C ALA A 426 21.57 -17.34 14.35
N GLY A 427 21.78 -16.28 13.55
CA GLY A 427 22.28 -16.36 12.18
C GLY A 427 21.30 -16.97 11.17
N ARG A 428 19.99 -17.03 11.47
CA ARG A 428 19.03 -17.78 10.63
C ARG A 428 18.73 -17.15 9.26
N PHE A 429 19.04 -15.86 9.10
CA PHE A 429 18.69 -15.09 7.89
C PHE A 429 19.90 -14.66 7.06
N MET A 430 21.10 -14.65 7.64
CA MET A 430 22.35 -14.36 6.93
C MET A 430 22.91 -15.61 6.22
N ASN A 431 22.01 -16.35 5.57
CA ASN A 431 22.38 -17.43 4.67
C ASN A 431 22.49 -16.86 3.24
N GLU A 432 23.30 -17.50 2.39
CA GLU A 432 23.59 -17.02 1.03
C GLU A 432 22.32 -16.76 0.21
N MET A 433 21.35 -17.67 0.24
CA MET A 433 20.19 -17.60 -0.65
C MET A 433 19.27 -16.38 -0.36
N PRO A 434 18.79 -16.11 0.88
CA PRO A 434 18.00 -14.91 1.16
C PRO A 434 18.77 -13.61 0.90
N VAL A 435 20.04 -13.54 1.31
CA VAL A 435 20.86 -12.32 1.19
C VAL A 435 21.08 -11.96 -0.27
N THR A 436 21.59 -12.90 -1.08
CA THR A 436 21.89 -12.66 -2.50
C THR A 436 20.62 -12.28 -3.27
N THR A 437 19.49 -12.93 -2.98
CA THR A 437 18.22 -12.63 -3.66
C THR A 437 17.71 -11.24 -3.30
N LEU A 438 17.81 -10.82 -2.03
CA LEU A 438 17.41 -9.46 -1.62
C LEU A 438 18.32 -8.38 -2.23
N VAL A 439 19.63 -8.62 -2.30
CA VAL A 439 20.57 -7.68 -2.94
C VAL A 439 20.30 -7.57 -4.44
N GLN A 440 19.91 -8.66 -5.12
CA GLN A 440 19.46 -8.60 -6.52
C GLN A 440 18.22 -7.70 -6.70
N LEU A 441 17.26 -7.74 -5.77
CA LEU A 441 16.06 -6.90 -5.84
C LEU A 441 16.33 -5.40 -5.66
N LEU A 442 17.51 -5.00 -5.20
CA LEU A 442 17.91 -3.59 -5.17
C LEU A 442 18.11 -3.00 -6.57
N HIS A 443 18.18 -3.84 -7.61
CA HIS A 443 18.24 -3.46 -9.02
C HIS A 443 16.90 -3.65 -9.75
N ASP A 444 15.81 -3.95 -9.02
CA ASP A 444 14.50 -4.20 -9.65
C ASP A 444 14.00 -2.98 -10.44
N SER A 445 13.32 -3.21 -11.56
CA SER A 445 12.72 -2.14 -12.37
C SER A 445 11.70 -1.28 -11.61
N PHE A 446 11.11 -1.80 -10.53
CA PHE A 446 10.11 -1.10 -9.72
C PHE A 446 10.71 -0.59 -8.41
N ILE A 447 10.67 0.73 -8.20
CA ILE A 447 11.10 1.39 -6.96
C ILE A 447 10.40 0.80 -5.74
N THR A 448 9.12 0.45 -5.85
CA THR A 448 8.36 -0.16 -4.74
C THR A 448 8.92 -1.51 -4.29
N VAL A 449 9.47 -2.31 -5.22
CA VAL A 449 10.17 -3.57 -4.90
C VAL A 449 11.50 -3.26 -4.21
N GLN A 450 12.27 -2.31 -4.72
CA GLN A 450 13.54 -1.89 -4.12
C GLN A 450 13.35 -1.39 -2.67
N VAL A 451 12.34 -0.55 -2.42
CA VAL A 451 11.99 -0.05 -1.08
C VAL A 451 11.61 -1.21 -0.15
N ALA A 452 10.79 -2.16 -0.62
CA ALA A 452 10.40 -3.32 0.18
C ALA A 452 11.62 -4.20 0.54
N ALA A 453 12.52 -4.41 -0.43
CA ALA A 453 13.77 -5.16 -0.25
C ALA A 453 14.70 -4.46 0.75
N LEU A 454 14.91 -3.15 0.63
CA LEU A 454 15.68 -2.35 1.59
C LEU A 454 15.10 -2.44 3.00
N GLY A 455 13.78 -2.46 3.13
CA GLY A 455 13.12 -2.64 4.42
C GLY A 455 13.44 -3.99 5.08
N ALA A 456 13.53 -5.07 4.29
CA ALA A 456 13.95 -6.38 4.79
C ALA A 456 15.45 -6.41 5.12
N ILE A 457 16.29 -5.90 4.21
CA ILE A 457 17.75 -5.80 4.37
C ILE A 457 18.09 -5.03 5.64
N SER A 458 17.42 -3.89 5.90
CA SER A 458 17.66 -3.06 7.07
C SER A 458 17.56 -3.83 8.38
N ASN A 459 16.69 -4.85 8.49
CA ASN A 459 16.62 -5.69 9.68
C ASN A 459 17.70 -6.77 9.69
N ILE A 460 17.95 -7.40 8.54
CA ILE A 460 18.89 -8.51 8.40
C ILE A 460 20.33 -8.04 8.70
N VAL A 461 20.71 -6.87 8.20
CA VAL A 461 22.10 -6.36 8.32
C VAL A 461 22.50 -5.87 9.71
N VAL A 462 21.54 -5.75 10.63
CA VAL A 462 21.82 -5.50 12.06
C VAL A 462 22.63 -6.66 12.65
N ASP A 463 22.60 -7.85 12.02
CA ASP A 463 23.11 -9.12 12.56
C ASP A 463 24.33 -8.96 13.48
N PHE A 464 24.19 -9.50 14.68
CA PHE A 464 25.16 -9.45 15.78
C PHE A 464 26.29 -10.48 15.61
N THR A 465 26.25 -11.27 14.54
CA THR A 465 27.24 -12.31 14.23
C THR A 465 28.32 -11.81 13.24
N THR A 466 29.37 -12.62 13.06
CA THR A 466 30.45 -12.36 12.10
C THR A 466 30.08 -12.61 10.64
N HIS A 467 28.83 -12.98 10.34
CA HIS A 467 28.38 -13.36 8.98
C HIS A 467 28.10 -12.18 8.03
N LYS A 468 28.44 -10.94 8.41
CA LYS A 468 28.31 -9.75 7.54
C LYS A 468 29.14 -9.84 6.25
N SER A 469 30.10 -10.77 6.15
CA SER A 469 30.95 -10.95 4.95
C SER A 469 30.15 -11.30 3.70
N ILE A 470 29.12 -12.15 3.79
CA ILE A 470 28.30 -12.54 2.62
C ILE A 470 27.64 -11.32 1.98
N PHE A 471 27.14 -10.39 2.81
CA PHE A 471 26.51 -9.17 2.31
C PHE A 471 27.50 -8.26 1.56
N ILE A 472 28.77 -8.23 2.00
CA ILE A 472 29.84 -7.53 1.28
C ILE A 472 30.19 -8.27 -0.02
N GLU A 473 30.42 -9.58 0.05
CA GLU A 473 30.85 -10.42 -1.07
C GLU A 473 29.87 -10.39 -2.26
N CYS A 474 28.57 -10.24 -2.00
CA CYS A 474 27.55 -10.07 -3.04
C CYS A 474 27.34 -8.62 -3.51
N GLY A 475 28.21 -7.67 -3.11
CA GLY A 475 28.14 -6.26 -3.52
C GLY A 475 27.06 -5.44 -2.82
N GLY A 476 26.51 -5.93 -1.70
CA GLY A 476 25.42 -5.26 -1.00
C GLY A 476 25.78 -3.86 -0.49
N VAL A 477 27.01 -3.65 0.00
CA VAL A 477 27.47 -2.33 0.46
C VAL A 477 27.53 -1.33 -0.69
N THR A 478 28.17 -1.70 -1.80
CA THR A 478 28.25 -0.88 -3.02
C THR A 478 26.86 -0.46 -3.47
N GLN A 479 25.90 -1.39 -3.48
CA GLN A 479 24.53 -1.08 -3.88
C GLN A 479 23.79 -0.16 -2.91
N LEU A 480 23.96 -0.32 -1.60
CA LEU A 480 23.39 0.60 -0.61
C LEU A 480 23.96 2.02 -0.77
N VAL A 481 25.26 2.14 -1.05
CA VAL A 481 25.89 3.43 -1.32
C VAL A 481 25.34 4.06 -2.59
N GLU A 482 25.16 3.29 -3.67
CA GLU A 482 24.55 3.80 -4.90
C GLU A 482 23.12 4.31 -4.66
N LEU A 483 22.28 3.51 -4.01
CA LEU A 483 20.90 3.89 -3.70
C LEU A 483 20.79 5.06 -2.71
N SER A 484 21.79 5.26 -1.84
CA SER A 484 21.88 6.45 -0.98
C SER A 484 22.02 7.75 -1.76
N LYS A 485 22.44 7.69 -3.03
CA LYS A 485 22.58 8.83 -3.96
C LYS A 485 21.39 8.99 -4.92
N SER A 486 20.34 8.17 -4.75
CA SER A 486 19.16 8.20 -5.63
C SER A 486 18.42 9.53 -5.60
N MET A 487 17.74 9.91 -6.69
CA MET A 487 16.84 11.06 -6.69
C MET A 487 15.57 10.82 -5.86
N ASP A 488 15.19 9.55 -5.63
CA ASP A 488 14.06 9.17 -4.79
C ASP A 488 14.42 9.19 -3.30
N SER A 489 13.73 10.02 -2.52
CA SER A 489 14.02 10.19 -1.08
C SER A 489 13.72 8.94 -0.25
N THR A 490 12.78 8.09 -0.68
CA THR A 490 12.45 6.85 0.03
C THR A 490 13.58 5.84 -0.11
N LEU A 491 14.14 5.69 -1.32
CA LEU A 491 15.32 4.86 -1.55
C LEU A 491 16.53 5.37 -0.78
N ARG A 492 16.80 6.69 -0.82
CA ARG A 492 17.90 7.28 -0.04
C ARG A 492 17.75 6.98 1.45
N LEU A 493 16.57 7.26 2.02
CA LEU A 493 16.29 7.05 3.44
C LEU A 493 16.52 5.60 3.88
N ASN A 494 15.94 4.63 3.16
CA ASN A 494 16.05 3.23 3.54
C ASN A 494 17.48 2.68 3.33
N SER A 495 18.21 3.17 2.33
CA SER A 495 19.61 2.80 2.12
C SER A 495 20.53 3.32 3.21
N VAL A 496 20.37 4.57 3.64
CA VAL A 496 21.13 5.13 4.77
C VAL A 496 20.79 4.42 6.07
N TRP A 497 19.53 4.02 6.27
CA TRP A 497 19.14 3.21 7.42
C TRP A 497 19.83 1.83 7.40
N ALA A 498 19.86 1.14 6.26
CA ALA A 498 20.59 -0.12 6.13
C ALA A 498 22.10 0.04 6.40
N LEU A 499 22.74 1.10 5.86
CA LEU A 499 24.15 1.42 6.13
C LEU A 499 24.39 1.69 7.62
N ARG A 500 23.52 2.46 8.27
CA ARG A 500 23.57 2.71 9.73
C ARG A 500 23.56 1.40 10.51
N ASN A 501 22.69 0.48 10.13
CA ASN A 501 22.53 -0.80 10.80
C ASN A 501 23.73 -1.73 10.56
N LEU A 502 24.33 -1.72 9.36
CA LEU A 502 25.59 -2.42 9.09
C LEU A 502 26.72 -1.93 10.00
N MET A 503 26.79 -0.61 10.19
CA MET A 503 27.81 0.06 11.01
C MET A 503 27.66 -0.24 12.51
N PHE A 504 26.49 -0.69 12.96
CA PHE A 504 26.23 -0.98 14.36
C PHE A 504 27.11 -2.16 14.84
N LEU A 505 27.90 -1.91 15.89
CA LEU A 505 28.88 -2.85 16.48
C LEU A 505 29.88 -3.44 15.46
N ALA A 506 30.17 -2.71 14.37
CA ALA A 506 31.18 -3.10 13.40
C ALA A 506 32.60 -2.95 13.97
N GLY A 507 33.48 -3.91 13.69
CA GLY A 507 34.92 -3.77 13.95
C GLY A 507 35.58 -2.80 12.97
N ASN A 508 36.72 -2.21 13.34
CA ASN A 508 37.39 -1.16 12.55
C ASN A 508 37.59 -1.52 11.08
N ASN A 509 38.15 -2.68 10.76
CA ASN A 509 38.38 -3.11 9.38
C ASN A 509 37.08 -3.13 8.54
N PHE A 510 35.95 -3.46 9.17
CA PHE A 510 34.65 -3.46 8.50
C PHE A 510 34.11 -2.04 8.29
N LYS A 511 34.34 -1.15 9.26
CA LYS A 511 34.03 0.28 9.12
C LYS A 511 34.82 0.92 7.98
N GLU A 512 36.11 0.60 7.89
CA GLU A 512 37.00 1.06 6.81
C GLU A 512 36.49 0.63 5.44
N GLY A 513 36.17 -0.65 5.24
CA GLY A 513 35.64 -1.14 3.96
C GLY A 513 34.32 -0.47 3.55
N ILE A 514 33.42 -0.17 4.49
CA ILE A 514 32.20 0.59 4.18
C ILE A 514 32.52 2.04 3.79
N LEU A 515 33.49 2.67 4.45
CA LEU A 515 33.88 4.05 4.18
C LEU A 515 34.62 4.21 2.85
N GLU A 516 35.37 3.21 2.41
CA GLU A 516 36.00 3.21 1.08
C GLU A 516 34.95 3.35 -0.03
N GLU A 517 33.82 2.66 0.12
CA GLU A 517 32.70 2.73 -0.83
C GLU A 517 31.86 4.02 -0.63
N LEU A 518 31.47 4.32 0.62
CA LEU A 518 30.60 5.45 0.92
C LEU A 518 31.29 6.79 0.62
N THR A 519 32.59 6.91 0.88
CA THR A 519 33.38 8.16 0.85
C THR A 519 32.92 9.24 1.83
N ALA A 520 33.86 10.09 2.25
CA ALA A 520 33.57 11.23 3.13
C ALA A 520 32.63 12.26 2.46
N SER A 521 32.82 12.48 1.16
CA SER A 521 31.98 13.37 0.36
C SER A 521 30.51 12.96 0.34
N THR A 522 30.20 11.68 0.13
CA THR A 522 28.81 11.22 0.12
C THR A 522 28.22 11.32 1.52
N LEU A 523 28.95 10.91 2.56
CA LEU A 523 28.46 11.03 3.95
C LEU A 523 28.15 12.48 4.33
N ALA A 524 29.02 13.43 3.96
CA ALA A 524 28.77 14.85 4.17
C ALA A 524 27.54 15.34 3.40
N SER A 525 27.32 14.86 2.18
CA SER A 525 26.13 15.21 1.39
C SER A 525 24.83 14.68 2.01
N LEU A 526 24.86 13.46 2.55
CA LEU A 526 23.72 12.84 3.25
C LEU A 526 23.39 13.55 4.57
N ILE A 527 24.39 13.98 5.32
CA ILE A 527 24.20 14.81 6.51
C ILE A 527 23.53 16.14 6.15
N CYS A 528 23.79 16.67 4.95
CA CYS A 528 23.20 17.90 4.46
C CYS A 528 22.02 17.67 3.49
N ASP A 529 21.42 16.47 3.46
CA ASP A 529 20.30 16.15 2.58
C ASP A 529 19.12 17.10 2.84
N PRO A 530 18.35 17.54 1.83
CA PRO A 530 17.18 18.39 2.05
C PRO A 530 16.11 17.77 2.97
N GLU A 531 16.05 16.43 3.07
CA GLU A 531 15.03 15.72 3.85
C GLU A 531 15.51 15.42 5.29
N PRO A 532 14.86 15.96 6.33
CA PRO A 532 15.28 15.73 7.72
C PRO A 532 15.37 14.26 8.15
N PRO A 533 14.48 13.34 7.72
CA PRO A 533 14.63 11.92 8.04
C PRO A 533 15.93 11.31 7.53
N ILE A 534 16.45 11.78 6.38
CA ILE A 534 17.72 11.30 5.82
C ILE A 534 18.89 11.87 6.64
N GLN A 535 18.83 13.17 6.98
CA GLN A 535 19.83 13.80 7.85
C GLN A 535 19.93 13.06 9.20
N GLU A 536 18.78 12.71 9.80
CA GLU A 536 18.71 11.94 11.03
C GLU A 536 19.46 10.60 10.89
N GLN A 537 19.12 9.80 9.86
CA GLN A 537 19.76 8.50 9.67
C GLN A 537 21.24 8.63 9.33
N ALA A 538 21.66 9.68 8.59
CA ALA A 538 23.05 9.94 8.25
C ALA A 538 23.88 10.32 9.48
N LEU A 539 23.36 11.16 10.37
CA LEU A 539 24.00 11.49 11.64
C LEU A 539 24.04 10.30 12.59
N ALA A 540 23.01 9.44 12.58
CA ALA A 540 23.01 8.20 13.34
C ALA A 540 24.01 7.16 12.79
N LEU A 541 24.18 7.09 11.47
CA LEU A 541 25.25 6.31 10.81
C LEU A 541 26.62 6.83 11.24
N LEU A 542 26.83 8.16 11.19
CA LEU A 542 28.07 8.77 11.65
C LEU A 542 28.33 8.47 13.13
N ARG A 543 27.31 8.57 13.99
CA ARG A 543 27.44 8.22 15.41
C ARG A 543 27.95 6.79 15.60
N ASN A 544 27.43 5.83 14.84
CA ASN A 544 27.89 4.44 14.88
C ASN A 544 29.31 4.29 14.32
N LEU A 545 29.67 5.06 13.29
CA LEU A 545 31.02 5.07 12.74
C LEU A 545 32.05 5.49 13.80
N VAL A 546 31.78 6.58 14.52
CA VAL A 546 32.70 7.14 15.52
C VAL A 546 32.60 6.49 16.91
N ASP A 547 31.74 5.48 17.06
CA ASP A 547 31.60 4.73 18.30
C ASP A 547 32.75 3.72 18.46
N GLY A 548 33.59 3.84 19.50
CA GLY A 548 34.70 2.92 19.76
C GLY A 548 36.06 3.62 19.98
N CYS A 549 37.15 2.99 19.54
CA CYS A 549 38.51 3.47 19.77
C CYS A 549 38.90 4.66 18.87
N GLY A 550 40.01 5.33 19.20
CA GLY A 550 40.49 6.54 18.52
C GLY A 550 40.64 6.43 17.00
N ASP A 551 40.97 5.24 16.47
CA ASP A 551 41.10 5.03 15.01
C ASP A 551 39.78 5.26 14.26
N SER A 552 38.65 4.82 14.84
CA SER A 552 37.31 5.03 14.27
C SER A 552 36.97 6.52 14.15
N ILE A 553 37.47 7.34 15.08
CA ILE A 553 37.21 8.78 15.12
C ILE A 553 37.99 9.50 14.00
N ASN A 554 39.20 9.05 13.69
CA ASN A 554 40.07 9.66 12.67
C ASN A 554 39.45 9.67 11.28
N HIS A 555 38.56 8.72 10.95
CA HIS A 555 37.88 8.65 9.65
C HIS A 555 37.02 9.88 9.33
N VAL A 556 36.64 10.69 10.32
CA VAL A 556 35.78 11.87 10.14
C VAL A 556 36.59 13.14 9.85
N PHE A 557 37.92 13.09 10.03
CA PHE A 557 38.83 14.22 9.87
C PHE A 557 39.58 14.20 8.52
N VAL A 558 39.16 13.36 7.59
CA VAL A 558 39.67 13.34 6.21
C VAL A 558 39.11 14.49 5.38
N GLU A 559 39.71 14.76 4.21
CA GLU A 559 39.25 15.77 3.24
C GLU A 559 38.99 17.15 3.88
N ASP A 560 39.98 17.69 4.60
CA ASP A 560 39.91 18.99 5.27
C ASP A 560 38.74 19.13 6.28
N GLY A 561 38.26 18.02 6.84
CA GLY A 561 37.18 18.02 7.84
C GLY A 561 35.80 18.26 7.23
N LEU A 562 35.57 17.83 5.99
CA LEU A 562 34.29 17.98 5.29
C LEU A 562 33.09 17.45 6.11
N VAL A 563 33.22 16.24 6.67
CA VAL A 563 32.14 15.57 7.43
C VAL A 563 31.85 16.32 8.72
N ILE A 564 32.88 16.68 9.48
CA ILE A 564 32.70 17.42 10.74
C ILE A 564 32.13 18.83 10.48
N GLY A 565 32.51 19.48 9.38
CA GLY A 565 31.90 20.72 8.93
C GLY A 565 30.39 20.57 8.62
N ALA A 566 29.99 19.45 8.00
CA ALA A 566 28.58 19.14 7.76
C ALA A 566 27.79 18.93 9.07
N VAL A 567 28.34 18.19 10.03
CA VAL A 567 27.74 18.00 11.36
C VAL A 567 27.55 19.34 12.07
N GLY A 568 28.59 20.18 12.07
CA GLY A 568 28.55 21.51 12.65
C GLY A 568 27.41 22.34 12.05
N ARG A 569 27.30 22.41 10.72
CA ARG A 569 26.20 23.12 10.05
C ARG A 569 24.84 22.64 10.54
N GLN A 570 24.58 21.32 10.53
CA GLN A 570 23.27 20.79 10.93
C GLN A 570 22.93 21.05 12.40
N VAL A 571 23.90 20.92 13.31
CA VAL A 571 23.71 21.24 14.73
C VAL A 571 23.26 22.69 14.94
N TRP A 572 23.73 23.62 14.11
CA TRP A 572 23.34 25.03 14.18
C TRP A 572 22.07 25.39 13.41
N SER A 573 21.81 24.73 12.27
CA SER A 573 20.74 25.12 11.34
C SER A 573 19.48 24.25 11.40
N ALA A 574 19.54 23.02 11.90
CA ALA A 574 18.40 22.11 11.86
C ALA A 574 17.23 22.58 12.75
N SER A 575 16.02 22.48 12.21
CA SER A 575 14.77 22.72 12.96
C SER A 575 14.32 21.49 13.73
N GLU A 576 14.61 20.30 13.20
CA GLU A 576 14.14 19.03 13.76
C GLU A 576 14.98 18.59 14.96
N SER A 577 14.31 18.31 16.08
CA SER A 577 14.96 17.89 17.33
C SER A 577 15.77 16.62 17.14
N GLU A 578 15.26 15.64 16.37
CA GLU A 578 15.93 14.34 16.21
C GLU A 578 17.26 14.47 15.45
N VAL A 579 17.34 15.33 14.43
CA VAL A 579 18.59 15.65 13.72
C VAL A 579 19.61 16.22 14.71
N CYS A 580 19.19 17.15 15.56
CA CYS A 580 20.05 17.73 16.59
C CYS A 580 20.50 16.71 17.64
N VAL A 581 19.60 15.80 18.05
CA VAL A 581 19.90 14.72 18.99
C VAL A 581 20.99 13.81 18.43
N GLN A 582 20.83 13.32 17.19
CA GLN A 582 21.81 12.45 16.55
C GLN A 582 23.15 13.17 16.35
N GLY A 583 23.12 14.43 15.90
CA GLY A 583 24.31 15.27 15.73
C GLY A 583 25.07 15.48 17.04
N MET A 584 24.37 15.77 18.14
CA MET A 584 25.00 15.97 19.45
C MET A 584 25.57 14.67 20.03
N PHE A 585 24.93 13.52 19.81
CA PHE A 585 25.54 12.25 20.20
C PHE A 585 26.80 11.93 19.36
N ALA A 586 26.81 12.22 18.06
CA ALA A 586 28.00 12.08 17.25
C ALA A 586 29.14 12.98 17.75
N LEU A 587 28.86 14.26 18.06
CA LEU A 587 29.84 15.17 18.66
C LEU A 587 30.31 14.72 20.04
N ALA A 588 29.44 14.11 20.86
CA ALA A 588 29.83 13.53 22.14
C ALA A 588 30.83 12.38 21.95
N ASN A 589 30.59 11.48 20.99
CA ASN A 589 31.52 10.39 20.67
C ASN A 589 32.87 10.94 20.15
N LEU A 590 32.85 11.94 19.26
CA LEU A 590 34.06 12.60 18.79
C LEU A 590 34.86 13.25 19.95
N ALA A 591 34.17 13.89 20.90
CA ALA A 591 34.79 14.51 22.07
C ALA A 591 35.43 13.50 23.04
N ALA A 592 35.11 12.21 22.95
CA ALA A 592 35.78 11.17 23.72
C ALA A 592 37.18 10.82 23.16
N GLY A 593 37.54 11.34 21.98
CA GLY A 593 38.82 11.10 21.32
C GLY A 593 40.01 11.91 21.88
N SER A 594 41.02 12.10 21.03
CA SER A 594 42.23 12.86 21.34
C SER A 594 41.95 14.35 21.58
N GLU A 595 42.94 15.10 22.07
CA GLU A 595 42.81 16.54 22.28
C GLU A 595 42.53 17.30 20.97
N VAL A 596 43.07 16.84 19.85
CA VAL A 596 42.77 17.39 18.52
C VAL A 596 41.28 17.25 18.22
N HIS A 597 40.70 16.09 18.51
CA HIS A 597 39.26 15.85 18.30
C HIS A 597 38.42 16.76 19.19
N LYS A 598 38.80 16.92 20.46
CA LYS A 598 38.11 17.82 21.39
C LYS A 598 38.17 19.28 20.94
N GLU A 599 39.31 19.76 20.44
CA GLU A 599 39.42 21.12 19.93
C GLU A 599 38.53 21.36 18.70
N VAL A 600 38.44 20.41 17.78
CA VAL A 600 37.53 20.54 16.63
C VAL A 600 36.07 20.57 17.10
N VAL A 601 35.68 19.71 18.04
CA VAL A 601 34.31 19.75 18.61
C VAL A 601 34.06 21.09 19.32
N MET A 602 35.04 21.64 20.04
CA MET A 602 34.95 22.98 20.63
C MET A 602 34.72 24.05 19.55
N HIS A 603 35.41 23.99 18.40
CA HIS A 603 35.19 24.91 17.29
C HIS A 603 33.80 24.76 16.65
N CYS A 604 33.27 23.54 16.56
CA CYS A 604 31.91 23.31 16.06
C CYS A 604 30.85 23.90 17.00
N LEU A 605 31.01 23.76 18.32
CA LEU A 605 30.02 24.21 19.31
C LEU A 605 30.19 25.67 19.74
N LEU A 606 31.41 26.20 19.63
CA LEU A 606 31.80 27.55 20.01
C LEU A 606 32.64 28.18 18.89
N PRO A 607 32.03 28.52 17.73
CA PRO A 607 32.74 29.16 16.64
C PRO A 607 33.35 30.50 17.08
N PRO A 608 34.54 30.88 16.57
CA PRO A 608 35.13 32.19 16.84
C PRO A 608 34.16 33.30 16.41
N GLN A 609 33.87 34.23 17.32
CA GLN A 609 32.79 35.22 17.23
C GLN A 609 32.65 35.87 15.83
N ALA A 610 31.58 35.55 15.10
CA ALA A 610 30.99 36.48 14.13
C ALA A 610 30.04 37.38 14.91
N GLY A 611 30.29 38.70 14.92
CA GLY A 611 29.62 39.65 15.81
C GLY A 611 28.08 39.54 15.82
N GLY A 612 27.52 39.28 17.00
CA GLY A 612 26.06 39.29 17.22
C GLY A 612 25.61 38.42 18.40
N CYS A 613 24.55 38.85 19.10
CA CYS A 613 23.93 38.25 20.29
C CYS A 613 23.28 36.86 20.09
N THR A 614 23.95 35.91 19.46
CA THR A 614 23.41 34.55 19.29
C THR A 614 23.78 33.69 20.50
N GLN A 615 22.77 33.24 21.25
CA GLN A 615 22.94 32.29 22.36
C GLN A 615 23.67 31.04 21.86
N SER A 616 24.68 30.56 22.61
CA SER A 616 25.42 29.35 22.26
C SER A 616 24.46 28.17 22.01
N VAL A 617 24.65 27.44 20.91
CA VAL A 617 23.80 26.31 20.50
C VAL A 617 23.69 25.26 21.62
N ILE A 618 24.77 25.05 22.37
CA ILE A 618 24.78 24.09 23.46
C ILE A 618 23.92 24.55 24.65
N ILE A 619 23.85 25.85 24.92
CA ILE A 619 22.97 26.39 25.98
C ILE A 619 21.52 26.22 25.54
N LYS A 620 21.20 26.55 24.27
CA LYS A 620 19.86 26.30 23.69
C LYS A 620 19.45 24.83 23.87
N PHE A 621 20.36 23.90 23.61
CA PHE A 621 20.08 22.47 23.74
C PHE A 621 20.00 21.98 25.20
N LEU A 622 20.82 22.52 26.11
CA LEU A 622 20.73 22.26 27.55
C LEU A 622 19.42 22.79 28.16
N GLN A 623 18.79 23.79 27.52
CA GLN A 623 17.48 24.34 27.90
C GLN A 623 16.31 23.68 27.13
N ALA A 624 16.58 22.75 26.21
CA ALA A 624 15.54 22.16 25.38
C ALA A 624 14.57 21.30 26.20
N ASN A 625 13.32 21.22 25.73
CA ASN A 625 12.31 20.34 26.35
C ASN A 625 12.63 18.84 26.16
N ASP A 626 13.28 18.47 25.06
CA ASP A 626 13.68 17.08 24.78
C ASP A 626 14.84 16.64 25.70
N SER A 627 14.56 15.68 26.58
CA SER A 627 15.55 15.14 27.53
C SER A 627 16.71 14.41 26.85
N ARG A 628 16.50 13.85 25.65
CA ARG A 628 17.56 13.18 24.88
C ARG A 628 18.55 14.20 24.34
N LEU A 629 18.06 15.35 23.88
CA LEU A 629 18.90 16.46 23.41
C LEU A 629 19.71 17.07 24.57
N ARG A 630 19.09 17.25 25.74
CA ARG A 630 19.80 17.65 26.96
C ARG A 630 20.86 16.63 27.35
N THR A 631 20.53 15.34 27.32
CA THR A 631 21.46 14.23 27.63
C THR A 631 22.67 14.22 26.69
N ALA A 632 22.45 14.29 25.37
CA ALA A 632 23.53 14.32 24.39
C ALA A 632 24.44 15.55 24.58
N SER A 633 23.83 16.71 24.87
CA SER A 633 24.57 17.96 25.09
C SER A 633 25.43 17.92 26.34
N ILE A 634 24.89 17.48 27.49
CA ILE A 634 25.69 17.38 28.72
C ILE A 634 26.75 16.29 28.61
N TRP A 635 26.49 15.20 27.89
CA TRP A 635 27.50 14.16 27.66
C TRP A 635 28.67 14.69 26.83
N CYS A 636 28.39 15.47 25.78
CA CYS A 636 29.44 16.14 25.02
C CYS A 636 30.29 17.05 25.93
N VAL A 637 29.66 17.83 26.83
CA VAL A 637 30.40 18.66 27.80
C VAL A 637 31.28 17.81 28.71
N VAL A 638 30.76 16.71 29.27
CA VAL A 638 31.54 15.79 30.14
C VAL A 638 32.79 15.29 29.42
N ASN A 639 32.68 14.93 28.14
CA ASN A 639 33.83 14.43 27.38
C ASN A 639 34.84 15.55 27.08
N LEU A 640 34.38 16.76 26.79
CA LEU A 640 35.23 17.94 26.58
C LEU A 640 35.96 18.40 27.85
N SER A 641 35.33 18.24 29.02
CA SER A 641 35.90 18.57 30.33
C SER A 641 36.72 17.44 30.96
N TYR A 642 36.80 16.27 30.32
CA TYR A 642 37.58 15.14 30.83
C TYR A 642 39.10 15.46 30.85
N ARG A 643 39.73 15.19 32.01
CA ARG A 643 41.13 15.49 32.30
C ARG A 643 42.04 14.34 31.86
N GLY A 644 42.43 14.34 30.60
CA GLY A 644 43.47 13.44 30.07
C GLY A 644 44.82 14.12 29.80
N CYS A 645 44.87 15.47 29.71
CA CYS A 645 45.99 16.23 29.14
C CYS A 645 46.11 17.65 29.73
N PHE A 646 47.25 18.30 29.53
CA PHE A 646 47.55 19.67 30.01
C PHE A 646 46.57 20.75 29.50
N ASP A 647 46.04 20.62 28.28
CA ASP A 647 45.13 21.63 27.67
C ASP A 647 43.67 21.57 28.16
N SER A 648 43.34 20.66 29.07
CA SER A 648 41.99 20.54 29.64
C SER A 648 41.51 21.81 30.35
N TYR A 649 42.42 22.58 30.96
CA TYR A 649 42.09 23.84 31.64
C TYR A 649 41.59 24.93 30.67
N SER A 650 42.27 25.10 29.52
CA SER A 650 41.91 26.09 28.50
C SER A 650 40.49 25.85 27.96
N ARG A 651 40.12 24.60 27.71
CA ARG A 651 38.76 24.24 27.29
C ARG A 651 37.72 24.53 28.36
N ILE A 652 37.97 24.14 29.62
CA ILE A 652 37.04 24.41 30.72
C ILE A 652 36.81 25.91 30.88
N GLU A 653 37.85 26.72 30.76
CA GLU A 653 37.72 28.18 30.84
C GLU A 653 36.91 28.77 29.68
N ARG A 654 37.08 28.24 28.46
CA ARG A 654 36.23 28.61 27.30
C ARG A 654 34.77 28.23 27.53
N LEU A 655 34.50 27.03 28.06
CA LEU A 655 33.14 26.58 28.41
C LEU A 655 32.51 27.47 29.50
N ARG A 656 33.32 27.91 30.47
CA ARG A 656 32.91 28.82 31.55
C ARG A 656 32.60 30.22 31.00
N THR A 657 33.51 30.77 30.20
CA THR A 657 33.35 32.08 29.54
C THR A 657 32.13 32.11 28.63
N ALA A 658 31.82 30.99 27.97
CA ALA A 658 30.61 30.84 27.16
C ALA A 658 29.30 30.71 27.97
N GLY A 659 29.36 30.71 29.31
CA GLY A 659 28.18 30.60 30.19
C GLY A 659 27.64 29.17 30.37
N ILE A 660 28.26 28.17 29.75
CA ILE A 660 27.79 26.77 29.75
C ILE A 660 27.84 26.18 31.15
N VAL A 661 28.93 26.41 31.88
CA VAL A 661 29.08 25.94 33.27
C VAL A 661 28.01 26.54 34.18
N SER A 662 27.61 27.80 33.96
CA SER A 662 26.52 28.44 34.70
C SER A 662 25.18 27.78 34.40
N GLN A 663 24.90 27.48 33.13
CA GLN A 663 23.70 26.75 32.73
C GLN A 663 23.65 25.34 33.36
N ILE A 664 24.77 24.62 33.39
CA ILE A 664 24.84 23.28 33.99
C ILE A 664 24.50 23.32 35.50
N LYS A 665 24.92 24.37 36.22
CA LYS A 665 24.57 24.56 37.64
C LYS A 665 23.06 24.68 37.87
N THR A 666 22.30 25.22 36.92
CA THR A 666 20.82 25.30 37.04
C THR A 666 20.14 23.96 36.79
N MET A 667 20.85 22.96 36.25
CA MET A 667 20.32 21.65 35.85
C MET A 667 20.56 20.54 36.88
N VAL A 668 21.09 20.84 38.07
CA VAL A 668 21.39 19.84 39.12
C VAL A 668 20.15 19.04 39.55
N ASN A 669 18.97 19.60 39.35
CA ASN A 669 17.68 18.99 39.64
C ASN A 669 16.87 18.68 38.36
N ASP A 670 17.52 18.45 37.22
CA ASP A 670 16.83 18.04 35.99
C ASP A 670 15.94 16.80 36.25
N PRO A 671 14.70 16.77 35.72
CA PRO A 671 13.81 15.63 35.88
C PRO A 671 14.33 14.34 35.25
N CYS A 672 15.19 14.42 34.24
CA CYS A 672 15.81 13.25 33.62
C CYS A 672 17.02 12.78 34.44
N LEU A 673 17.00 11.52 34.89
CA LEU A 673 18.07 10.94 35.69
C LEU A 673 19.42 10.91 34.97
N ASP A 674 19.43 10.61 33.66
CA ASP A 674 20.66 10.58 32.85
C ASP A 674 21.31 11.95 32.74
N VAL A 675 20.50 13.00 32.57
CA VAL A 675 20.96 14.39 32.57
C VAL A 675 21.52 14.73 33.94
N LYS A 676 20.75 14.47 35.01
CA LYS A 676 21.15 14.77 36.39
C LYS A 676 22.47 14.11 36.79
N TYR A 677 22.68 12.85 36.41
CA TYR A 677 23.92 12.13 36.65
C TYR A 677 25.10 12.82 35.95
N ARG A 678 24.97 13.09 34.65
CA ARG A 678 26.03 13.73 33.85
C ARG A 678 26.32 15.18 34.25
N VAL A 679 25.29 15.92 34.70
CA VAL A 679 25.45 17.27 35.24
C VAL A 679 26.38 17.25 36.45
N ARG A 680 26.22 16.28 37.37
CA ARG A 680 27.12 16.15 38.52
C ARG A 680 28.55 15.86 38.08
N THR A 681 28.74 14.90 37.17
CA THR A 681 30.06 14.58 36.61
C THR A 681 30.73 15.79 35.95
N ALA A 682 29.99 16.56 35.13
CA ALA A 682 30.50 17.75 34.48
C ALA A 682 30.92 18.82 35.51
N LEU A 683 30.11 19.03 36.56
CA LEU A 683 30.42 19.99 37.62
C LEU A 683 31.65 19.59 38.43
N GLU A 684 31.78 18.31 38.80
CA GLU A 684 32.98 17.79 39.48
C GLU A 684 34.24 18.05 38.64
N GLN A 685 34.19 17.77 37.35
CA GLN A 685 35.30 18.01 36.42
C GLN A 685 35.64 19.49 36.26
N CYS A 686 34.63 20.38 36.25
CA CYS A 686 34.83 21.83 36.11
C CYS A 686 35.31 22.50 37.42
N MET A 687 34.89 22.03 38.59
CA MET A 687 35.23 22.62 39.89
C MET A 687 36.64 22.25 40.38
N ALA A 688 37.15 21.06 40.03
CA ALA A 688 38.50 20.66 40.41
C ALA A 688 39.62 21.52 39.74
N CYS A 689 39.28 22.54 38.93
CA CYS A 689 40.20 23.51 38.33
C CYS A 689 40.39 24.74 39.22
N ASP A 690 39.44 25.03 40.12
CA ASP A 690 39.47 26.22 40.98
C ASP A 690 40.34 26.02 42.23
N ASN A 691 40.74 24.77 42.51
CA ASN A 691 41.57 24.37 43.67
C ASN A 691 43.05 24.10 43.32
N SER A 692 43.48 24.36 42.08
CA SER A 692 44.83 24.04 41.56
C SER A 692 45.64 25.27 41.11
N THR A 693 45.19 26.47 41.49
CA THR A 693 45.94 27.75 41.43
C THR A 693 46.23 28.20 42.85
#